data_AF-A0A485KH17-F1
#
_entry.id   AF-A0A485KH17-F1
#
_cell.length_a   1.000
_cell.length_b   1.000
_cell.length_c   1.000
_cell.angle_alpha   90.00
_cell.angle_beta   90.00
_cell.angle_gamma   90.00
#
_symmetry.space_group_name_H-M   'P 1'
#
loop_
_entity.id
_entity.type
_entity.pdbx_description
1 polymer ?
#
loop_
_entity_poly.entity_id
_entity_poly.type
_entity_poly.pdbx_seq_one_letter_code
_entity_poly.pdbx_strand_id
1 'polypeptide(L)'
;MSESNRVSPATLSTAPTDKNNESRPFGLWHRAVAFGGLGYMISSLSGSILYISSMELNMANDFWWAHFNTTGTHAYLGNWYSRQLLFNPNEFSDTLDQAKYGDDNQYNTSSSAISVSQLYPKIAQFEATKNIENAIQGLRQMDGCQFPWVMTQYCWLDFKQQYPMANTGTRQMRCQTYRNNGAVYLESGLRNIQWAQFRRCYGAAFEVAFANELTLSQSGAQWLHGVQHVVTSLNDEAAYWRSNHVDHYTLQYQNFKKIGLVESFDIENAFGMTYSMTLKSTQGSFQMDTATSMRLYWSLSNDLNGMLTPGSIFANRSLLATSANFVFSNATIETALVDKGIVILPYDATSITVQTTVGPFGSIDAYHVPCPTSMRQFYKHAAEAISEVVTTNDAAQVDYMAFAASTAWATCPPLWKGLSRLSGNIMCSAGTSSSRTNILSFWTDGSCGSISESIYSSRTSTIVASMATPGTVDDIWDTCRNEQRNQVLCQEILSQANAFTVKYLSRATLASIVANATKAQADMTALHVLLVQFANGAGTMLALDLFNSPDYGFFSWGFAIEWLMGAREVVAFEGDVGPLVLLGSISLPVSAPPNPLEIPTNVALYFRGVLLYITAMLVVVASLGTVHIVASGGHVEGLNMLELNRVGGIVWTGRPLLFLRSIVAICLLSTATLELEQFGPVRAMTKFQRGQLAWYKLVLAAGEVGWFVYVVGDIGILVTQAYTTTYAVACGLLVWLVAAIFTVCFPVTHRATVNRSCTSTEVDFQLTCTAGVVAVGSFIRFLQLIGVALGCVVLCYVVERLRRPHLIDSRANASLLLSTGSKYLFALDDWRYKDGYYLDKASAVITGILCVEYKHKVYVFDIKLWRTFELAVPETLDLAKGMYDRAKHSIPLVNNPGTMASEE
;
A
#
# COMPACT_ATOMS: atom_id res chain seq x y z
N MET A 1 -15.84 62.04 15.42
CA MET A 1 -16.20 61.92 16.85
C MET A 1 -15.07 61.16 17.52
N SER A 2 -13.99 61.82 17.94
CA SER A 2 -13.86 62.65 19.15
C SER A 2 -14.12 61.83 20.41
N GLU A 3 -13.08 61.14 20.89
CA GLU A 3 -12.71 61.17 22.31
C GLU A 3 -11.25 60.72 22.46
N SER A 4 -10.44 61.67 22.91
CA SER A 4 -9.01 61.54 23.17
C SER A 4 -8.84 61.01 24.59
N ASN A 5 -8.57 59.71 24.74
CA ASN A 5 -8.00 59.20 26.00
C ASN A 5 -6.50 59.47 26.01
N ARG A 6 -6.13 60.71 26.35
CA ARG A 6 -4.79 61.06 26.82
C ARG A 6 -4.52 60.31 28.12
N VAL A 7 -3.65 59.30 28.06
CA VAL A 7 -2.99 58.77 29.25
C VAL A 7 -1.90 59.77 29.63
N SER A 8 -1.94 60.27 30.87
CA SER A 8 -0.97 61.22 31.43
C SER A 8 0.47 60.67 31.37
N PRO A 9 1.49 61.54 31.22
CA PRO A 9 2.88 61.10 31.22
C PRO A 9 3.28 60.63 32.62
N ALA A 10 3.71 59.37 32.73
CA ALA A 10 4.28 58.83 33.96
C ALA A 10 5.56 59.62 34.32
N THR A 11 5.51 60.32 35.45
CA THR A 11 6.65 61.07 36.01
C THR A 11 7.44 60.12 36.90
N LEU A 12 8.73 59.92 36.60
CA LEU A 12 9.66 59.19 37.48
C LEU A 12 9.86 60.01 38.77
N SER A 13 9.45 59.50 39.93
CA SER A 13 9.77 60.11 41.23
C SER A 13 11.24 59.88 41.60
N THR A 14 11.92 60.92 42.05
CA THR A 14 13.26 60.88 42.61
C THR A 14 13.24 60.53 44.10
N ALA A 15 13.93 59.46 44.50
CA ALA A 15 14.20 59.06 45.89
C ALA A 15 15.70 58.75 46.07
N PRO A 16 16.26 58.81 47.30
CA PRO A 16 17.66 59.15 47.56
C PRO A 16 18.66 58.00 47.32
N THR A 17 19.91 58.41 47.17
CA THR A 17 21.07 57.65 46.69
C THR A 17 21.60 56.60 47.68
N ASP A 18 21.50 55.31 47.32
CA ASP A 18 22.38 54.26 47.84
C ASP A 18 23.59 54.05 46.92
N LYS A 19 24.77 54.40 47.42
CA LYS A 19 26.06 54.23 46.76
C LYS A 19 26.55 52.81 47.00
N ASN A 20 26.28 51.84 46.12
CA ASN A 20 27.05 50.57 46.10
C ASN A 20 26.96 49.68 44.84
N ASN A 21 26.47 50.14 43.69
CA ASN A 21 26.55 49.36 42.43
C ASN A 21 27.24 50.16 41.32
N GLU A 22 28.57 50.17 41.33
CA GLU A 22 29.36 50.62 40.18
C GLU A 22 29.30 49.55 39.07
N SER A 23 28.52 49.81 38.02
CA SER A 23 28.48 48.99 36.81
C SER A 23 29.83 49.01 36.08
N ARG A 24 30.39 47.82 35.78
CA ARG A 24 31.68 47.66 35.08
C ARG A 24 31.70 48.36 33.70
N PRO A 25 32.81 49.01 33.30
CA PRO A 25 32.93 49.69 32.00
C PRO A 25 32.85 48.68 30.83
N PHE A 26 32.27 49.11 29.70
CA PHE A 26 32.05 48.28 28.51
C PHE A 26 33.39 48.01 27.79
N GLY A 27 33.99 46.85 28.06
CA GLY A 27 35.29 46.44 27.50
C GLY A 27 35.21 45.69 26.17
N LEU A 28 36.39 45.35 25.63
CA LEU A 28 36.56 44.51 24.43
C LEU A 28 35.82 43.17 24.52
N TRP A 29 35.70 42.61 25.73
CA TRP A 29 34.98 41.36 25.98
C TRP A 29 33.49 41.43 25.61
N HIS A 30 32.78 42.50 26.00
CA HIS A 30 31.35 42.63 25.69
C HIS A 30 31.10 42.80 24.18
N ARG A 31 32.00 43.52 23.49
CA ARG A 31 31.97 43.60 22.02
C ARG A 31 32.24 42.25 21.37
N ALA A 32 33.20 41.47 21.88
CA ALA A 32 33.47 40.12 21.41
C ALA A 32 32.25 39.19 21.61
N VAL A 33 31.56 39.28 22.75
CA VAL A 33 30.32 38.53 23.02
C VAL A 33 29.18 38.97 22.08
N ALA A 34 29.04 40.27 21.79
CA ALA A 34 28.09 40.78 20.81
C ALA A 34 28.36 40.26 19.39
N PHE A 35 29.62 40.26 18.95
CA PHE A 35 30.02 39.65 17.67
C PHE A 35 29.83 38.13 17.66
N GLY A 36 30.03 37.46 18.79
CA GLY A 36 29.70 36.04 18.97
C GLY A 36 28.20 35.77 18.84
N GLY A 37 27.35 36.63 19.42
CA GLY A 37 25.90 36.60 19.26
C GLY A 37 25.46 36.79 17.81
N LEU A 38 26.09 37.73 17.09
CA LEU A 38 25.88 37.89 15.64
C LEU A 38 26.28 36.62 14.87
N GLY A 39 27.44 36.03 15.19
CA GLY A 39 27.89 34.78 14.59
C GLY A 39 26.92 33.62 14.80
N TYR A 40 26.32 33.53 15.99
CA TYR A 40 25.26 32.56 16.28
C TYR A 40 23.99 32.80 15.46
N MET A 41 23.52 34.06 15.35
CA MET A 41 22.34 34.35 14.54
C MET A 41 22.56 33.94 13.08
N ILE A 42 23.73 34.27 12.51
CA ILE A 42 24.09 33.86 11.15
C ILE A 42 24.11 32.33 11.03
N SER A 43 24.80 31.62 11.92
CA SER A 43 24.91 30.16 11.85
C SER A 43 23.55 29.46 12.03
N SER A 44 22.71 29.96 12.93
CA SER A 44 21.35 29.45 13.15
C SER A 44 20.47 29.63 11.91
N LEU A 45 20.51 30.79 11.26
CA LEU A 45 19.75 31.03 10.03
C LEU A 45 20.28 30.20 8.87
N SER A 46 21.60 30.12 8.71
CA SER A 46 22.23 29.26 7.70
C SER A 46 21.82 27.80 7.91
N GLY A 47 21.81 27.30 9.15
CA GLY A 47 21.31 25.98 9.50
C GLY A 47 19.85 25.78 9.12
N SER A 48 18.98 26.75 9.44
CA SER A 48 17.55 26.72 9.10
C SER A 48 17.30 26.69 7.58
N ILE A 49 18.06 27.47 6.80
CA ILE A 49 17.99 27.50 5.34
C ILE A 49 18.50 26.18 4.75
N LEU A 50 19.65 25.69 5.23
CA LEU A 50 20.23 24.40 4.81
C LEU A 50 19.31 23.23 5.12
N TYR A 51 18.61 23.25 6.26
CA TYR A 51 17.63 22.25 6.62
C TYR A 51 16.50 22.19 5.58
N ILE A 52 15.87 23.33 5.26
CA ILE A 52 14.78 23.40 4.29
C ILE A 52 15.25 22.95 2.90
N SER A 53 16.41 23.43 2.43
CA SER A 53 16.92 23.04 1.12
C SER A 53 17.28 21.55 1.06
N SER A 54 17.82 20.99 2.14
CA SER A 54 18.18 19.57 2.21
C SER A 54 16.98 18.61 2.28
N MET A 55 15.81 19.13 2.66
CA MET A 55 14.56 18.40 2.82
C MET A 55 13.58 18.52 1.67
N GLU A 56 13.84 19.38 0.69
CA GLU A 56 12.98 19.57 -0.48
C GLU A 56 12.55 18.26 -1.12
N LEU A 57 13.48 17.31 -1.26
CA LEU A 57 13.21 16.00 -1.85
C LEU A 57 12.35 15.10 -0.95
N ASN A 58 12.53 15.15 0.36
CA ASN A 58 11.69 14.39 1.31
C ASN A 58 10.27 14.96 1.37
N MET A 59 10.12 16.27 1.20
CA MET A 59 8.83 16.98 1.24
C MET A 59 8.19 17.13 -0.16
N ALA A 60 8.54 16.26 -1.10
CA ALA A 60 7.98 16.28 -2.45
C ALA A 60 6.57 15.65 -2.53
N ASN A 61 6.21 14.82 -1.55
CA ASN A 61 4.94 14.08 -1.49
C ASN A 61 4.53 13.87 -0.02
N ASP A 62 3.25 13.53 0.20
CA ASP A 62 2.70 13.35 1.56
C ASP A 62 3.16 12.05 2.24
N PHE A 63 3.88 11.17 1.53
CA PHE A 63 4.52 9.98 2.12
C PHE A 63 5.80 10.32 2.88
N TRP A 64 6.37 11.50 2.62
CA TRP A 64 7.69 11.91 3.11
C TRP A 64 8.83 11.04 2.57
N TRP A 65 8.57 10.40 1.42
CA TRP A 65 9.50 9.48 0.78
C TRP A 65 10.24 10.19 -0.35
N ALA A 66 11.53 10.48 -0.11
CA ALA A 66 12.38 11.10 -1.12
C ALA A 66 12.42 10.28 -2.43
N HIS A 67 12.42 10.99 -3.55
CA HIS A 67 12.49 10.42 -4.90
C HIS A 67 11.35 9.46 -5.29
N PHE A 68 10.29 9.37 -4.49
CA PHE A 68 9.10 8.63 -4.88
C PHE A 68 8.48 9.27 -6.13
N ASN A 69 8.40 8.48 -7.19
CA ASN A 69 7.89 8.90 -8.49
C ASN A 69 7.05 7.79 -9.12
N THR A 70 6.26 8.17 -10.12
CA THR A 70 5.32 7.27 -10.80
C THR A 70 6.06 6.21 -11.63
N THR A 71 7.08 6.61 -12.40
CA THR A 71 7.75 5.72 -13.36
C THR A 71 8.88 4.87 -12.77
N GLY A 72 9.28 5.15 -11.53
CA GLY A 72 10.31 4.38 -10.84
C GLY A 72 9.71 3.60 -9.70
N THR A 73 9.53 4.30 -8.58
CA THR A 73 9.17 3.69 -7.29
C THR A 73 7.79 3.06 -7.31
N HIS A 74 6.78 3.77 -7.84
CA HIS A 74 5.41 3.25 -7.90
C HIS A 74 5.32 2.03 -8.83
N ALA A 75 5.87 2.11 -10.04
CA ALA A 75 5.87 0.97 -10.96
C ALA A 75 6.63 -0.25 -10.44
N TYR A 76 7.79 -0.05 -9.79
CA TYR A 76 8.54 -1.14 -9.16
C TYR A 76 7.70 -1.81 -8.07
N LEU A 77 7.09 -1.04 -7.16
CA LEU A 77 6.21 -1.58 -6.12
C LEU A 77 5.02 -2.32 -6.73
N GLY A 78 4.43 -1.80 -7.79
CA GLY A 78 3.33 -2.45 -8.49
C GLY A 78 3.72 -3.82 -9.07
N ASN A 79 4.88 -3.91 -9.72
CA ASN A 79 5.39 -5.20 -10.21
C ASN A 79 5.78 -6.15 -9.07
N TRP A 80 6.37 -5.62 -7.98
CA TRP A 80 6.71 -6.41 -6.80
C TRP A 80 5.46 -6.99 -6.13
N TYR A 81 4.45 -6.18 -5.81
CA TYR A 81 3.18 -6.64 -5.24
C TYR A 81 2.47 -7.63 -6.18
N SER A 82 2.45 -7.36 -7.49
CA SER A 82 1.81 -8.27 -8.45
C SER A 82 2.46 -9.67 -8.44
N ARG A 83 3.78 -9.77 -8.27
CA ARG A 83 4.48 -11.06 -8.09
C ARG A 83 4.20 -11.67 -6.72
N GLN A 84 4.32 -10.88 -5.65
CA GLN A 84 4.13 -11.39 -4.30
C GLN A 84 2.70 -11.90 -4.05
N LEU A 85 1.68 -11.31 -4.67
CA LEU A 85 0.30 -11.79 -4.57
C LEU A 85 0.09 -13.16 -5.21
N LEU A 86 0.95 -13.59 -6.13
CA LEU A 86 0.92 -14.94 -6.69
C LEU A 86 1.69 -15.95 -5.81
N PHE A 87 2.82 -15.52 -5.22
CA PHE A 87 3.70 -16.40 -4.44
C PHE A 87 3.33 -16.50 -2.95
N ASN A 88 3.03 -15.36 -2.32
CA ASN A 88 2.78 -15.19 -0.90
C ASN A 88 1.55 -14.29 -0.69
N PRO A 89 0.33 -14.75 -1.06
CA PRO A 89 -0.86 -13.91 -1.02
C PRO A 89 -1.24 -13.43 0.39
N ASN A 90 -0.85 -14.16 1.43
CA ASN A 90 -1.26 -13.90 2.82
C ASN A 90 -0.06 -13.89 3.77
N GLU A 91 -0.17 -13.11 4.86
CA GLU A 91 0.76 -13.09 6.01
C GLU A 91 2.26 -12.93 5.67
N PHE A 92 2.58 -12.30 4.56
CA PHE A 92 3.96 -12.08 4.16
C PHE A 92 4.47 -10.72 4.63
N SER A 93 5.70 -10.68 5.15
CA SER A 93 6.29 -9.48 5.71
C SER A 93 7.81 -9.53 5.54
N ASP A 94 8.39 -8.57 4.86
CA ASP A 94 9.84 -8.49 4.67
C ASP A 94 10.33 -7.05 4.44
N THR A 95 11.64 -6.86 4.27
CA THR A 95 12.24 -5.59 3.85
C THR A 95 12.50 -5.57 2.34
N LEU A 96 12.32 -4.41 1.71
CA LEU A 96 12.40 -4.25 0.26
C LEU A 96 13.85 -4.15 -0.27
N ASP A 97 14.82 -3.94 0.62
CA ASP A 97 16.24 -3.71 0.29
C ASP A 97 17.06 -4.98 -0.01
N GLN A 98 16.42 -6.15 0.01
CA GLN A 98 17.06 -7.44 -0.20
C GLN A 98 17.39 -7.70 -1.67
N ALA A 99 18.56 -8.30 -1.92
CA ALA A 99 19.05 -8.60 -3.26
C ALA A 99 18.14 -9.58 -4.03
N LYS A 100 17.44 -10.48 -3.34
CA LYS A 100 16.48 -11.42 -3.93
C LYS A 100 15.25 -10.76 -4.58
N TYR A 101 15.03 -9.47 -4.31
CA TYR A 101 13.98 -8.65 -4.95
C TYR A 101 14.50 -7.79 -6.11
N GLY A 102 15.73 -8.03 -6.59
CA GLY A 102 16.22 -7.43 -7.81
C GLY A 102 15.30 -7.75 -8.99
N ASP A 103 14.95 -6.70 -9.75
CA ASP A 103 14.11 -6.79 -10.93
C ASP A 103 14.88 -6.37 -12.19
N ASP A 104 14.77 -7.15 -13.27
CA ASP A 104 15.47 -6.87 -14.53
C ASP A 104 14.73 -5.87 -15.43
N ASN A 105 13.59 -5.34 -14.96
CA ASN A 105 12.92 -4.21 -15.58
C ASN A 105 13.67 -2.89 -15.37
N GLN A 106 13.58 -2.01 -16.37
CA GLN A 106 14.13 -0.65 -16.31
C GLN A 106 13.10 0.35 -15.78
N TYR A 107 13.40 0.93 -14.61
CA TYR A 107 12.55 1.90 -13.89
C TYR A 107 13.08 3.34 -13.93
N ASN A 108 14.03 3.61 -14.82
CA ASN A 108 14.65 4.91 -15.03
C ASN A 108 14.19 5.60 -16.33
N THR A 109 13.15 5.06 -16.97
CA THR A 109 12.60 5.56 -18.23
C THR A 109 11.52 6.61 -18.00
N SER A 110 11.14 7.33 -19.07
CA SER A 110 10.04 8.31 -19.03
C SER A 110 8.65 7.67 -18.84
N SER A 111 8.54 6.35 -19.01
CA SER A 111 7.33 5.58 -18.77
C SER A 111 7.71 4.13 -18.46
N SER A 112 7.18 3.63 -17.35
CA SER A 112 7.26 2.24 -16.92
C SER A 112 5.86 1.71 -16.70
N ALA A 113 5.65 0.41 -16.94
CA ALA A 113 4.34 -0.20 -16.74
C ALA A 113 4.35 -1.20 -15.58
N ILE A 114 3.20 -1.34 -14.95
CA ILE A 114 2.87 -2.45 -14.06
C ILE A 114 2.27 -3.54 -14.95
N SER A 115 2.89 -4.72 -14.96
CA SER A 115 2.45 -5.87 -15.75
C SER A 115 1.64 -6.82 -14.87
N VAL A 116 0.42 -7.14 -15.33
CA VAL A 116 -0.57 -7.89 -14.55
C VAL A 116 -1.19 -8.99 -15.41
N SER A 117 -1.38 -10.17 -14.82
CA SER A 117 -2.13 -11.27 -15.46
C SER A 117 -3.60 -10.89 -15.68
N GLN A 118 -4.13 -11.19 -16.88
CA GLN A 118 -5.57 -11.03 -17.17
C GLN A 118 -6.44 -12.02 -16.40
N LEU A 119 -5.90 -13.17 -15.99
CA LEU A 119 -6.59 -14.19 -15.22
C LEU A 119 -6.55 -13.90 -13.71
N TYR A 120 -5.78 -12.90 -13.27
CA TYR A 120 -5.66 -12.56 -11.85
C TYR A 120 -7.00 -12.26 -11.16
N PRO A 121 -7.98 -11.55 -11.77
CA PRO A 121 -9.31 -11.39 -11.17
C PRO A 121 -10.01 -12.72 -10.87
N LYS A 122 -9.86 -13.74 -11.73
CA LYS A 122 -10.39 -15.08 -11.47
C LYS A 122 -9.63 -15.78 -10.35
N ILE A 123 -8.30 -15.66 -10.31
CA ILE A 123 -7.49 -16.18 -9.19
C ILE A 123 -7.94 -15.54 -7.87
N ALA A 124 -8.17 -14.22 -7.84
CA ALA A 124 -8.66 -13.53 -6.65
C ALA A 124 -10.06 -14.01 -6.26
N GLN A 125 -10.98 -14.14 -7.23
CA GLN A 125 -12.32 -14.68 -7.01
C GLN A 125 -12.27 -16.09 -6.45
N PHE A 126 -11.66 -17.03 -7.17
CA PHE A 126 -11.71 -18.43 -6.78
C PHE A 126 -10.82 -18.73 -5.58
N GLU A 127 -9.73 -18.01 -5.32
CA GLU A 127 -8.83 -18.36 -4.22
C GLU A 127 -8.98 -17.50 -2.96
N ALA A 128 -9.52 -16.27 -3.05
CA ALA A 128 -9.62 -15.36 -1.91
C ALA A 128 -11.05 -15.18 -1.36
N THR A 129 -12.11 -15.47 -2.13
CA THR A 129 -13.50 -15.20 -1.70
C THR A 129 -14.32 -16.44 -1.33
N LYS A 130 -13.66 -17.59 -1.06
CA LYS A 130 -14.33 -18.85 -0.68
C LYS A 130 -15.01 -18.85 0.69
N ASN A 131 -14.72 -17.87 1.55
CA ASN A 131 -15.23 -17.86 2.92
C ASN A 131 -16.74 -17.51 2.98
N ILE A 132 -17.46 -18.16 3.89
CA ILE A 132 -18.90 -17.97 4.13
C ILE A 132 -19.24 -16.52 4.43
N GLU A 133 -18.48 -15.85 5.29
CA GLU A 133 -18.72 -14.46 5.66
C GLU A 133 -18.70 -13.53 4.43
N ASN A 134 -17.72 -13.71 3.54
CA ASN A 134 -17.60 -12.93 2.31
C ASN A 134 -18.77 -13.21 1.36
N ALA A 135 -19.20 -14.47 1.24
CA ALA A 135 -20.35 -14.83 0.41
C ALA A 135 -21.66 -14.25 0.95
N ILE A 136 -21.92 -14.35 2.25
CA ILE A 136 -23.10 -13.77 2.90
C ILE A 136 -23.12 -12.25 2.70
N GLN A 137 -21.99 -11.58 2.94
CA GLN A 137 -21.89 -10.14 2.74
C GLN A 137 -22.16 -9.76 1.28
N GLY A 138 -21.54 -10.44 0.32
CA GLY A 138 -21.73 -10.18 -1.11
C GLY A 138 -23.18 -10.41 -1.57
N LEU A 139 -23.81 -11.52 -1.15
CA LEU A 139 -25.20 -11.85 -1.47
C LEU A 139 -26.19 -10.81 -0.91
N ARG A 140 -25.91 -10.25 0.27
CA ARG A 140 -26.74 -9.19 0.90
C ARG A 140 -26.59 -7.84 0.22
N GLN A 141 -25.41 -7.55 -0.32
CA GLN A 141 -25.11 -6.26 -0.96
C GLN A 141 -25.51 -6.21 -2.43
N MET A 142 -25.40 -7.32 -3.16
CA MET A 142 -25.70 -7.38 -4.59
C MET A 142 -27.18 -7.12 -4.90
N ASP A 143 -27.45 -6.66 -6.13
CA ASP A 143 -28.82 -6.54 -6.65
C ASP A 143 -29.48 -7.93 -6.72
N GLY A 144 -30.68 -8.06 -6.13
CA GLY A 144 -31.43 -9.32 -6.14
C GLY A 144 -31.77 -9.85 -7.54
N CYS A 145 -31.81 -8.99 -8.57
CA CYS A 145 -31.98 -9.40 -9.96
C CYS A 145 -30.73 -10.08 -10.55
N GLN A 146 -29.54 -9.89 -9.97
CA GLN A 146 -28.32 -10.55 -10.43
C GLN A 146 -28.12 -11.94 -9.81
N PHE A 147 -28.88 -12.29 -8.77
CA PHE A 147 -28.71 -13.55 -8.06
C PHE A 147 -28.80 -14.80 -8.96
N PRO A 148 -29.78 -14.92 -9.88
CA PRO A 148 -29.82 -16.08 -10.78
C PRO A 148 -28.64 -16.21 -11.74
N TRP A 149 -27.83 -15.16 -11.90
CA TRP A 149 -26.61 -15.16 -12.71
C TRP A 149 -25.36 -15.56 -11.92
N VAL A 150 -25.44 -15.74 -10.60
CA VAL A 150 -24.35 -16.28 -9.78
C VAL A 150 -24.07 -17.71 -10.25
N MET A 151 -22.84 -17.97 -10.70
CA MET A 151 -22.56 -19.20 -11.41
C MET A 151 -22.40 -20.39 -10.46
N THR A 152 -23.44 -21.21 -10.41
CA THR A 152 -23.46 -22.49 -9.72
C THR A 152 -24.59 -23.33 -10.29
N GLN A 153 -24.38 -24.63 -10.39
CA GLN A 153 -25.45 -25.56 -10.71
C GLN A 153 -26.00 -26.14 -9.42
N TYR A 154 -27.23 -25.80 -9.07
CA TYR A 154 -27.81 -26.13 -7.77
C TYR A 154 -28.03 -27.65 -7.63
N CYS A 155 -27.69 -28.17 -6.45
CA CYS A 155 -27.88 -29.56 -6.08
C CYS A 155 -29.14 -29.74 -5.23
N TRP A 156 -29.43 -28.77 -4.37
CA TRP A 156 -30.58 -28.77 -3.48
C TRP A 156 -31.15 -27.36 -3.33
N LEU A 157 -32.45 -27.31 -3.05
CA LEU A 157 -33.12 -26.07 -2.68
C LEU A 157 -32.75 -25.65 -1.25
N ASP A 158 -32.68 -26.61 -0.32
CA ASP A 158 -32.57 -26.39 1.13
C ASP A 158 -31.32 -27.04 1.74
N PHE A 159 -30.81 -26.48 2.85
CA PHE A 159 -29.65 -27.02 3.55
C PHE A 159 -29.86 -28.42 4.13
N LYS A 160 -31.12 -28.82 4.39
CA LYS A 160 -31.46 -30.16 4.89
C LYS A 160 -31.57 -31.20 3.76
N GLN A 161 -31.29 -30.81 2.52
CA GLN A 161 -31.27 -31.70 1.35
C GLN A 161 -32.62 -32.40 1.10
N GLN A 162 -33.73 -31.82 1.54
CA GLN A 162 -35.07 -32.39 1.38
C GLN A 162 -35.59 -32.26 -0.04
N TYR A 163 -35.12 -31.27 -0.78
CA TYR A 163 -35.60 -30.93 -2.11
C TYR A 163 -34.43 -30.94 -3.12
N PRO A 164 -34.14 -32.09 -3.75
CA PRO A 164 -33.10 -32.22 -4.76
C PRO A 164 -33.46 -31.48 -6.06
N MET A 165 -32.45 -30.94 -6.74
CA MET A 165 -32.62 -30.06 -7.92
C MET A 165 -31.76 -30.43 -9.12
N ALA A 166 -30.84 -31.40 -9.01
CA ALA A 166 -29.94 -31.71 -10.10
C ALA A 166 -30.70 -32.18 -11.36
N ASN A 167 -30.23 -31.75 -12.53
CA ASN A 167 -30.85 -32.04 -13.82
C ASN A 167 -30.69 -33.49 -14.29
N THR A 168 -29.79 -34.27 -13.70
CA THR A 168 -29.64 -35.71 -13.93
C THR A 168 -29.49 -36.46 -12.60
N GLY A 169 -29.89 -37.74 -12.58
CA GLY A 169 -29.71 -38.60 -11.41
C GLY A 169 -28.24 -38.84 -11.07
N THR A 170 -27.39 -38.99 -12.08
CA THR A 170 -25.94 -39.14 -11.90
C THR A 170 -25.32 -37.89 -11.29
N ARG A 171 -25.72 -36.70 -11.75
CA ARG A 171 -25.31 -35.45 -11.12
C ARG A 171 -25.79 -35.35 -9.68
N GLN A 172 -27.03 -35.77 -9.38
CA GLN A 172 -27.53 -35.75 -8.00
C GLN A 172 -26.70 -36.63 -7.06
N MET A 173 -26.16 -37.75 -7.56
CA MET A 173 -25.20 -38.58 -6.83
C MET A 173 -23.87 -37.85 -6.64
N ARG A 174 -23.35 -37.20 -7.69
CA ARG A 174 -22.12 -36.39 -7.63
C ARG A 174 -22.25 -35.25 -6.63
N CYS A 175 -23.40 -34.57 -6.55
CA CYS A 175 -23.68 -33.50 -5.59
C CYS A 175 -23.33 -33.85 -4.13
N GLN A 176 -23.37 -35.13 -3.74
CA GLN A 176 -22.97 -35.56 -2.40
C GLN A 176 -21.52 -35.19 -2.04
N THR A 177 -20.62 -35.07 -3.02
CA THR A 177 -19.24 -34.60 -2.82
C THR A 177 -19.18 -33.09 -2.55
N TYR A 178 -20.20 -32.34 -2.96
CA TYR A 178 -20.28 -30.88 -2.81
C TYR A 178 -21.11 -30.43 -1.60
N ARG A 179 -21.55 -31.35 -0.73
CA ARG A 179 -22.48 -31.05 0.38
C ARG A 179 -21.98 -29.98 1.35
N ASN A 180 -20.67 -29.77 1.45
CA ASN A 180 -20.08 -28.74 2.32
C ASN A 180 -19.91 -27.36 1.64
N ASN A 181 -20.28 -27.26 0.36
CA ASN A 181 -20.24 -26.04 -0.42
C ASN A 181 -21.59 -25.32 -0.38
N GLY A 182 -21.67 -24.14 0.22
CA GLY A 182 -22.88 -23.34 0.32
C GLY A 182 -23.45 -22.96 -1.05
N ALA A 183 -22.60 -22.83 -2.08
CA ALA A 183 -23.01 -22.39 -3.41
C ALA A 183 -23.92 -23.40 -4.14
N VAL A 184 -23.95 -24.68 -3.75
CA VAL A 184 -24.84 -25.67 -4.39
C VAL A 184 -26.23 -25.72 -3.76
N TYR A 185 -26.48 -24.93 -2.71
CA TYR A 185 -27.78 -24.81 -2.04
C TYR A 185 -28.45 -23.49 -2.41
N LEU A 186 -29.66 -23.53 -2.96
CA LEU A 186 -30.38 -22.31 -3.31
C LEU A 186 -30.76 -21.49 -2.06
N GLU A 187 -30.99 -22.17 -0.92
CA GLU A 187 -31.24 -21.56 0.39
C GLU A 187 -30.17 -20.54 0.79
N SER A 188 -28.90 -20.80 0.48
CA SER A 188 -27.78 -19.90 0.81
C SER A 188 -28.02 -18.49 0.26
N GLY A 189 -28.40 -18.39 -1.01
CA GLY A 189 -28.76 -17.16 -1.68
C GLY A 189 -30.10 -16.62 -1.23
N LEU A 190 -31.15 -17.45 -1.23
CA LEU A 190 -32.52 -17.02 -0.88
C LEU A 190 -32.60 -16.41 0.52
N ARG A 191 -31.79 -16.86 1.48
CA ARG A 191 -31.74 -16.26 2.83
C ARG A 191 -31.05 -14.91 2.88
N ASN A 192 -30.26 -14.56 1.87
CA ASN A 192 -29.35 -13.41 1.91
C ASN A 192 -29.59 -12.37 0.81
N ILE A 193 -30.41 -12.66 -0.20
CA ILE A 193 -30.71 -11.71 -1.28
C ILE A 193 -31.72 -10.63 -0.88
N GLN A 194 -31.72 -9.54 -1.64
CA GLN A 194 -32.75 -8.51 -1.59
C GLN A 194 -34.05 -9.00 -2.25
N TRP A 195 -34.92 -9.67 -1.48
CA TRP A 195 -36.17 -10.29 -1.96
C TRP A 195 -37.10 -9.37 -2.77
N ALA A 196 -37.17 -8.08 -2.41
CA ALA A 196 -38.02 -7.12 -3.14
C ALA A 196 -37.54 -6.93 -4.60
N GLN A 197 -36.23 -6.86 -4.82
CA GLN A 197 -35.63 -6.74 -6.16
C GLN A 197 -35.73 -8.07 -6.90
N PHE A 198 -35.39 -9.18 -6.25
CA PHE A 198 -35.50 -10.53 -6.83
C PHE A 198 -36.92 -10.81 -7.34
N ARG A 199 -37.97 -10.52 -6.54
CA ARG A 199 -39.37 -10.72 -6.95
C ARG A 199 -39.77 -9.88 -8.15
N ARG A 200 -39.19 -8.68 -8.33
CA ARG A 200 -39.46 -7.83 -9.49
C ARG A 200 -39.00 -8.47 -10.80
N CYS A 201 -37.85 -9.14 -10.80
CA CYS A 201 -37.26 -9.73 -11.99
C CYS A 201 -37.69 -11.18 -12.22
N TYR A 202 -37.73 -11.99 -11.16
CA TYR A 202 -37.91 -13.45 -11.25
C TYR A 202 -39.06 -13.99 -10.40
N GLY A 203 -39.87 -13.15 -9.75
CA GLY A 203 -40.93 -13.59 -8.85
C GLY A 203 -41.89 -14.60 -9.48
N ALA A 204 -42.47 -14.26 -10.64
CA ALA A 204 -43.39 -15.16 -11.34
C ALA A 204 -42.74 -16.49 -11.75
N ALA A 205 -41.48 -16.45 -12.21
CA ALA A 205 -40.74 -17.65 -12.57
C ALA A 205 -40.41 -18.52 -11.34
N PHE A 206 -40.05 -17.88 -10.22
CA PHE A 206 -39.77 -18.53 -8.95
C PHE A 206 -41.02 -19.22 -8.37
N GLU A 207 -42.19 -18.59 -8.50
CA GLU A 207 -43.47 -19.18 -8.09
C GLU A 207 -43.72 -20.50 -8.84
N VAL A 208 -43.55 -20.49 -10.17
CA VAL A 208 -43.72 -21.67 -11.03
C VAL A 208 -42.67 -22.74 -10.71
N ALA A 209 -41.39 -22.36 -10.64
CA ALA A 209 -40.29 -23.29 -10.47
C ALA A 209 -40.25 -23.97 -9.10
N PHE A 210 -40.70 -23.27 -8.04
CA PHE A 210 -40.51 -23.71 -6.65
C PHE A 210 -41.75 -23.52 -5.78
N ALA A 211 -42.28 -22.30 -5.65
CA ALA A 211 -43.23 -21.98 -4.57
C ALA A 211 -44.55 -22.74 -4.69
N ASN A 212 -45.07 -22.93 -5.91
CA ASN A 212 -46.29 -23.71 -6.16
C ASN A 212 -46.18 -25.14 -5.64
N GLU A 213 -45.01 -25.78 -5.77
CA GLU A 213 -44.78 -27.13 -5.24
C GLU A 213 -44.64 -27.10 -3.71
N LEU A 214 -43.86 -26.15 -3.18
CA LEU A 214 -43.58 -26.06 -1.75
C LEU A 214 -44.83 -25.81 -0.91
N THR A 215 -45.76 -25.01 -1.43
CA THR A 215 -47.03 -24.65 -0.75
C THR A 215 -48.02 -25.82 -0.64
N LEU A 216 -47.80 -26.93 -1.35
CA LEU A 216 -48.59 -28.16 -1.19
C LEU A 216 -48.33 -28.86 0.17
N SER A 217 -47.22 -28.54 0.84
CA SER A 217 -46.85 -29.12 2.13
C SER A 217 -46.70 -28.03 3.21
N GLN A 218 -47.07 -28.37 4.46
CA GLN A 218 -46.92 -27.43 5.57
C GLN A 218 -45.43 -27.09 5.83
N SER A 219 -44.54 -28.08 5.73
CA SER A 219 -43.10 -27.87 5.91
C SER A 219 -42.50 -26.97 4.83
N GLY A 220 -42.89 -27.16 3.57
CA GLY A 220 -42.43 -26.33 2.44
C GLY A 220 -42.92 -24.89 2.54
N ALA A 221 -44.19 -24.67 2.89
CA ALA A 221 -44.74 -23.33 3.13
C ALA A 221 -44.02 -22.60 4.28
N GLN A 222 -43.72 -23.31 5.39
CA GLN A 222 -42.96 -22.75 6.52
C GLN A 222 -41.52 -22.40 6.13
N TRP A 223 -40.84 -23.29 5.40
CA TRP A 223 -39.49 -23.03 4.90
C TRP A 223 -39.46 -21.80 3.98
N LEU A 224 -40.41 -21.70 3.03
CA LEU A 224 -40.50 -20.58 2.10
C LEU A 224 -40.71 -19.24 2.83
N HIS A 225 -41.60 -19.22 3.82
CA HIS A 225 -41.79 -18.05 4.67
C HIS A 225 -40.51 -17.72 5.46
N GLY A 226 -39.80 -18.72 5.97
CA GLY A 226 -38.57 -18.56 6.73
C GLY A 226 -37.44 -17.92 5.94
N VAL A 227 -37.18 -18.39 4.71
CA VAL A 227 -36.10 -17.84 3.86
C VAL A 227 -36.37 -16.41 3.39
N GLN A 228 -37.65 -16.01 3.31
CA GLN A 228 -38.06 -14.66 2.92
C GLN A 228 -37.90 -13.59 4.01
N HIS A 229 -37.77 -14.00 5.28
CA HIS A 229 -37.81 -13.09 6.43
C HIS A 229 -36.57 -13.22 7.34
N VAL A 230 -35.42 -13.56 6.77
CA VAL A 230 -34.15 -13.66 7.51
C VAL A 230 -33.62 -12.26 7.85
N VAL A 231 -33.36 -12.02 9.14
CA VAL A 231 -32.82 -10.75 9.67
C VAL A 231 -31.59 -10.95 10.58
N THR A 232 -30.91 -12.09 10.41
CA THR A 232 -29.75 -12.51 11.21
C THR A 232 -28.54 -11.61 10.98
N SER A 233 -27.69 -11.45 12.01
CA SER A 233 -26.37 -10.82 11.82
C SER A 233 -25.49 -11.69 10.90
N LEU A 234 -24.42 -11.10 10.35
CA LEU A 234 -23.49 -11.85 9.48
C LEU A 234 -22.88 -13.06 10.21
N ASN A 235 -22.52 -12.90 11.48
CA ASN A 235 -21.94 -13.97 12.29
C ASN A 235 -22.96 -15.07 12.61
N ASP A 236 -24.21 -14.71 12.94
CA ASP A 236 -25.25 -15.68 13.25
C ASP A 236 -25.67 -16.48 12.01
N GLU A 237 -25.73 -15.83 10.85
CA GLU A 237 -26.01 -16.50 9.58
C GLU A 237 -24.89 -17.45 9.19
N ALA A 238 -23.64 -17.03 9.34
CA ALA A 238 -22.48 -17.90 9.11
C ALA A 238 -22.46 -19.09 10.09
N ALA A 239 -22.85 -18.89 11.35
CA ALA A 239 -23.01 -19.97 12.33
C ALA A 239 -24.14 -20.93 11.94
N TYR A 240 -25.26 -20.42 11.43
CA TYR A 240 -26.36 -21.25 10.90
C TYR A 240 -25.89 -22.11 9.72
N TRP A 241 -25.13 -21.57 8.77
CA TRP A 241 -24.57 -22.34 7.65
C TRP A 241 -23.65 -23.46 8.15
N ARG A 242 -22.72 -23.15 9.06
CA ARG A 242 -21.82 -24.14 9.67
C ARG A 242 -22.55 -25.21 10.47
N SER A 243 -23.66 -24.85 11.14
CA SER A 243 -24.50 -25.83 11.83
C SER A 243 -25.16 -26.85 10.89
N ASN A 244 -25.27 -26.51 9.61
CA ASN A 244 -25.74 -27.40 8.54
C ASN A 244 -24.58 -28.00 7.72
N HIS A 245 -23.36 -28.04 8.28
CA HIS A 245 -22.16 -28.62 7.65
C HIS A 245 -21.74 -27.93 6.33
N VAL A 246 -22.07 -26.65 6.18
CA VAL A 246 -21.55 -25.81 5.10
C VAL A 246 -20.30 -25.09 5.60
N ASP A 247 -19.18 -25.32 4.94
CA ASP A 247 -17.85 -24.86 5.38
C ASP A 247 -17.26 -23.76 4.49
N HIS A 248 -17.66 -23.71 3.21
CA HIS A 248 -17.15 -22.77 2.22
C HIS A 248 -18.21 -22.44 1.17
N TYR A 249 -17.96 -21.42 0.35
CA TYR A 249 -18.80 -21.01 -0.76
C TYR A 249 -17.94 -20.90 -2.03
N THR A 250 -17.85 -22.00 -2.78
CA THR A 250 -17.05 -22.08 -4.01
C THR A 250 -17.97 -22.12 -5.22
N LEU A 251 -17.85 -21.11 -6.08
CA LEU A 251 -18.62 -20.98 -7.31
C LEU A 251 -18.03 -21.80 -8.44
N GLN A 252 -18.84 -22.05 -9.46
CA GLN A 252 -18.39 -22.73 -10.67
C GLN A 252 -17.71 -21.74 -11.63
N TYR A 253 -16.79 -22.29 -12.42
CA TYR A 253 -16.12 -21.57 -13.49
C TYR A 253 -17.11 -21.13 -14.57
N GLN A 254 -16.90 -19.94 -15.12
CA GLN A 254 -17.58 -19.44 -16.30
C GLN A 254 -16.71 -18.45 -17.08
N ASN A 255 -17.12 -18.20 -18.33
CA ASN A 255 -16.51 -17.21 -19.21
C ASN A 255 -17.50 -16.27 -19.91
N PHE A 256 -18.77 -16.25 -19.50
CA PHE A 256 -19.76 -15.29 -20.02
C PHE A 256 -19.80 -13.98 -19.22
N LYS A 257 -19.02 -13.89 -18.14
CA LYS A 257 -18.73 -12.67 -17.37
C LYS A 257 -17.22 -12.50 -17.25
N LYS A 258 -16.76 -11.31 -17.60
CA LYS A 258 -15.42 -10.85 -17.26
C LYS A 258 -15.45 -10.32 -15.82
N ILE A 259 -14.69 -10.94 -14.93
CA ILE A 259 -14.64 -10.54 -13.52
C ILE A 259 -13.87 -9.22 -13.38
N GLY A 260 -14.51 -8.23 -12.77
CA GLY A 260 -13.90 -6.95 -12.43
C GLY A 260 -13.15 -7.02 -11.10
N LEU A 261 -12.05 -6.28 -10.99
CA LEU A 261 -11.23 -6.20 -9.80
C LEU A 261 -10.67 -4.79 -9.64
N VAL A 262 -10.90 -4.21 -8.46
CA VAL A 262 -10.15 -3.05 -7.97
C VAL A 262 -9.24 -3.53 -6.85
N GLU A 263 -7.93 -3.43 -7.03
CA GLU A 263 -6.94 -3.84 -6.04
C GLU A 263 -5.93 -2.71 -5.82
N SER A 264 -5.65 -2.39 -4.55
CA SER A 264 -4.67 -1.36 -4.15
C SER A 264 -3.71 -1.86 -3.08
N PHE A 265 -2.57 -1.19 -2.94
CA PHE A 265 -1.67 -1.33 -1.79
C PHE A 265 -1.50 0.03 -1.12
N ASP A 266 -1.24 0.03 0.19
CA ASP A 266 -1.10 1.26 0.95
C ASP A 266 0.36 1.62 1.22
N ILE A 267 0.66 2.92 1.26
CA ILE A 267 1.93 3.45 1.77
C ILE A 267 1.67 4.14 3.11
N GLU A 268 2.34 3.68 4.15
CA GLU A 268 2.24 4.24 5.51
C GLU A 268 3.44 5.15 5.81
N ASN A 269 3.16 6.41 6.16
CA ASN A 269 4.16 7.39 6.56
C ASN A 269 4.42 7.40 8.07
N ALA A 270 5.35 8.22 8.56
CA ALA A 270 5.71 8.25 9.97
C ALA A 270 4.61 8.82 10.91
N PHE A 271 3.55 9.43 10.36
CA PHE A 271 2.38 9.83 11.13
C PHE A 271 1.40 8.68 11.38
N GLY A 272 1.64 7.50 10.81
CA GLY A 272 0.70 6.38 10.81
C GLY A 272 -0.48 6.57 9.85
N MET A 273 -0.35 7.51 8.90
CA MET A 273 -1.35 7.73 7.85
C MET A 273 -1.05 6.83 6.67
N THR A 274 -2.09 6.19 6.14
CA THR A 274 -2.01 5.34 4.96
C THR A 274 -2.56 6.04 3.72
N TYR A 275 -1.93 5.79 2.58
CA TYR A 275 -2.35 6.29 1.28
C TYR A 275 -2.42 5.14 0.28
N SER A 276 -3.61 4.94 -0.28
CA SER A 276 -3.88 3.84 -1.21
C SER A 276 -3.40 4.17 -2.62
N MET A 277 -2.64 3.25 -3.21
CA MET A 277 -2.12 3.29 -4.58
C MET A 277 -2.75 2.17 -5.41
N THR A 278 -3.27 2.49 -6.59
CA THR A 278 -3.98 1.51 -7.43
C THR A 278 -2.98 0.53 -8.05
N LEU A 279 -3.20 -0.76 -7.83
CA LEU A 279 -2.43 -1.84 -8.46
C LEU A 279 -3.11 -2.34 -9.72
N LYS A 280 -4.42 -2.60 -9.63
CA LYS A 280 -5.25 -3.16 -10.70
C LYS A 280 -6.62 -2.50 -10.64
N SER A 281 -7.18 -2.15 -11.80
CA SER A 281 -8.54 -1.63 -11.88
C SER A 281 -9.21 -2.08 -13.17
N THR A 282 -10.15 -3.01 -13.04
CA THR A 282 -11.02 -3.49 -14.11
C THR A 282 -12.47 -3.52 -13.63
N GLN A 283 -13.39 -3.27 -14.56
CA GLN A 283 -14.83 -3.33 -14.32
C GLN A 283 -15.39 -4.66 -14.83
N GLY A 284 -16.32 -5.23 -14.05
CA GLY A 284 -17.06 -6.43 -14.42
C GLY A 284 -17.99 -6.17 -15.60
N SER A 285 -18.09 -7.14 -16.51
CA SER A 285 -18.97 -7.03 -17.68
C SER A 285 -19.43 -8.39 -18.17
N PHE A 286 -20.68 -8.48 -18.64
CA PHE A 286 -21.15 -9.64 -19.40
C PHE A 286 -20.53 -9.66 -20.81
N GLN A 287 -20.21 -10.85 -21.30
CA GLN A 287 -19.71 -11.11 -22.65
C GLN A 287 -20.47 -12.28 -23.29
N MET A 288 -21.78 -12.09 -23.47
CA MET A 288 -22.68 -13.16 -23.95
C MET A 288 -22.33 -13.67 -25.35
N ASP A 289 -21.78 -12.81 -26.21
CA ASP A 289 -21.40 -13.17 -27.59
C ASP A 289 -20.25 -14.20 -27.64
N THR A 290 -19.51 -14.36 -26.54
CA THR A 290 -18.36 -15.27 -26.42
C THR A 290 -18.55 -16.31 -25.31
N ALA A 291 -19.78 -16.54 -24.85
CA ALA A 291 -20.16 -17.38 -23.71
C ALA A 291 -20.01 -18.90 -23.94
N THR A 292 -18.82 -19.40 -24.27
CA THR A 292 -18.62 -20.83 -24.59
C THR A 292 -18.90 -21.78 -23.42
N SER A 293 -18.70 -21.32 -22.18
CA SER A 293 -18.99 -22.09 -20.95
C SER A 293 -20.47 -22.42 -20.74
N MET A 294 -21.41 -21.75 -21.44
CA MET A 294 -22.84 -22.08 -21.34
C MET A 294 -23.18 -23.49 -21.84
N ARG A 295 -22.28 -24.13 -22.61
CA ARG A 295 -22.41 -25.56 -22.97
C ARG A 295 -22.26 -26.50 -21.77
N LEU A 296 -21.54 -26.08 -20.73
CA LEU A 296 -21.34 -26.86 -19.51
C LEU A 296 -22.59 -26.79 -18.64
N TYR A 297 -23.04 -25.57 -18.35
CA TYR A 297 -24.34 -25.20 -17.77
C TYR A 297 -24.58 -23.70 -17.99
N TRP A 298 -25.83 -23.29 -18.22
CA TRP A 298 -26.17 -21.93 -18.64
C TRP A 298 -26.69 -20.99 -17.53
N SER A 299 -26.53 -21.34 -16.24
CA SER A 299 -27.04 -20.63 -15.05
C SER A 299 -28.55 -20.74 -14.76
N LEU A 300 -28.92 -20.53 -13.50
CA LEU A 300 -30.30 -20.55 -13.01
C LEU A 300 -31.18 -19.48 -13.67
N SER A 301 -30.59 -18.34 -14.07
CA SER A 301 -31.29 -17.28 -14.80
C SER A 301 -31.99 -17.83 -16.04
N ASN A 302 -31.33 -18.70 -16.81
CA ASN A 302 -31.91 -19.29 -18.01
C ASN A 302 -32.98 -20.34 -17.68
N ASP A 303 -32.80 -21.12 -16.61
CA ASP A 303 -33.84 -22.05 -16.13
C ASP A 303 -35.13 -21.29 -15.75
N LEU A 304 -35.00 -20.21 -14.98
CA LEU A 304 -36.13 -19.37 -14.55
C LEU A 304 -36.81 -18.64 -15.72
N ASN A 305 -36.04 -18.09 -16.66
CA ASN A 305 -36.59 -17.46 -17.87
C ASN A 305 -37.35 -18.47 -18.73
N GLY A 306 -36.90 -19.73 -18.75
CA GLY A 306 -37.60 -20.84 -19.41
C GLY A 306 -39.00 -21.07 -18.85
N MET A 307 -39.22 -20.89 -17.55
CA MET A 307 -40.52 -21.14 -16.89
C MET A 307 -41.67 -20.35 -17.47
N LEU A 308 -41.38 -19.12 -17.92
CA LEU A 308 -42.38 -18.18 -18.46
C LEU A 308 -42.37 -18.11 -19.98
N THR A 309 -41.43 -18.80 -20.65
CA THR A 309 -41.30 -18.77 -22.11
C THR A 309 -42.25 -19.81 -22.73
N PRO A 310 -43.27 -19.40 -23.52
CA PRO A 310 -44.16 -20.35 -24.17
C PRO A 310 -43.40 -21.31 -25.09
N GLY A 311 -43.72 -22.61 -25.00
CA GLY A 311 -43.06 -23.65 -25.81
C GLY A 311 -41.69 -24.11 -25.29
N SER A 312 -41.16 -23.50 -24.23
CA SER A 312 -39.96 -23.99 -23.56
C SER A 312 -40.24 -25.29 -22.80
N ILE A 313 -39.25 -26.19 -22.69
CA ILE A 313 -39.36 -27.42 -21.88
C ILE A 313 -39.65 -27.13 -20.39
N PHE A 314 -39.29 -25.93 -19.92
CA PHE A 314 -39.48 -25.48 -18.55
C PHE A 314 -40.89 -24.92 -18.28
N ALA A 315 -41.66 -24.62 -19.33
CA ALA A 315 -42.91 -23.89 -19.19
C ALA A 315 -43.90 -24.62 -18.25
N ASN A 316 -44.34 -23.94 -17.18
CA ASN A 316 -45.26 -24.47 -16.16
C ASN A 316 -44.80 -25.78 -15.48
N ARG A 317 -43.50 -25.97 -15.30
CA ARG A 317 -42.91 -27.16 -14.65
C ARG A 317 -42.13 -26.76 -13.39
N SER A 318 -41.84 -27.74 -12.53
CA SER A 318 -41.07 -27.57 -11.31
C SER A 318 -39.59 -27.92 -11.51
N LEU A 319 -38.69 -27.22 -10.82
CA LEU A 319 -37.27 -27.58 -10.73
C LEU A 319 -36.95 -28.50 -9.54
N LEU A 320 -37.97 -28.89 -8.77
CA LEU A 320 -37.81 -29.82 -7.65
C LEU A 320 -38.02 -31.25 -8.12
N ALA A 321 -37.02 -32.11 -7.91
CA ALA A 321 -37.08 -33.52 -8.29
C ALA A 321 -38.16 -34.31 -7.51
N THR A 322 -38.64 -33.78 -6.39
CA THR A 322 -39.75 -34.35 -5.62
C THR A 322 -41.12 -34.09 -6.25
N SER A 323 -41.23 -33.13 -7.19
CA SER A 323 -42.48 -32.80 -7.84
C SER A 323 -42.87 -33.84 -8.89
N ALA A 324 -44.16 -34.15 -8.99
CA ALA A 324 -44.68 -34.94 -10.11
C ALA A 324 -44.53 -34.23 -11.47
N ASN A 325 -44.32 -32.90 -11.47
CA ASN A 325 -44.14 -32.06 -12.64
C ASN A 325 -42.68 -31.61 -12.83
N PHE A 326 -41.70 -32.37 -12.33
CA PHE A 326 -40.29 -32.07 -12.51
C PHE A 326 -39.90 -31.98 -13.99
N VAL A 327 -39.19 -30.91 -14.38
CA VAL A 327 -38.79 -30.65 -15.78
C VAL A 327 -38.03 -31.82 -16.38
N PHE A 328 -37.04 -32.33 -15.66
CA PHE A 328 -36.09 -33.31 -16.20
C PHE A 328 -36.56 -34.76 -16.09
N SER A 329 -37.83 -35.00 -15.75
CA SER A 329 -38.42 -36.35 -15.82
C SER A 329 -38.63 -36.83 -17.25
N ASN A 330 -38.96 -35.92 -18.18
CA ASN A 330 -39.30 -36.25 -19.57
C ASN A 330 -38.46 -35.49 -20.61
N ALA A 331 -37.58 -34.58 -20.18
CA ALA A 331 -36.73 -33.77 -21.03
C ALA A 331 -35.32 -33.70 -20.44
N THR A 332 -34.35 -33.31 -21.27
CA THR A 332 -32.97 -33.10 -20.80
C THR A 332 -32.61 -31.62 -20.89
N ILE A 333 -31.68 -31.17 -20.06
CA ILE A 333 -31.12 -29.82 -20.16
C ILE A 333 -30.49 -29.59 -21.55
N GLU A 334 -29.91 -30.62 -22.13
CA GLU A 334 -29.27 -30.59 -23.45
C GLU A 334 -30.28 -30.22 -24.55
N THR A 335 -31.52 -30.73 -24.47
CA THR A 335 -32.60 -30.33 -25.38
C THR A 335 -32.86 -28.82 -25.31
N ALA A 336 -32.84 -28.24 -24.11
CA ALA A 336 -33.04 -26.80 -23.96
C ALA A 336 -31.86 -25.97 -24.49
N LEU A 337 -30.63 -26.48 -24.34
CA LEU A 337 -29.43 -25.86 -24.92
C LEU A 337 -29.47 -25.87 -26.46
N VAL A 338 -30.01 -26.95 -27.05
CA VAL A 338 -30.23 -27.06 -28.50
C VAL A 338 -31.30 -26.07 -28.96
N ASP A 339 -32.43 -25.97 -28.25
CA ASP A 339 -33.50 -25.01 -28.57
C ASP A 339 -33.03 -23.55 -28.55
N LYS A 340 -32.05 -23.22 -27.70
CA LYS A 340 -31.41 -21.89 -27.64
C LYS A 340 -30.21 -21.74 -28.57
N GLY A 341 -29.83 -22.76 -29.32
CA GLY A 341 -28.71 -22.73 -30.26
C GLY A 341 -27.32 -22.65 -29.62
N ILE A 342 -27.20 -22.91 -28.32
CA ILE A 342 -25.90 -22.98 -27.61
C ILE A 342 -25.16 -24.26 -28.02
N VAL A 343 -25.93 -25.33 -28.18
CA VAL A 343 -25.49 -26.63 -28.66
C VAL A 343 -26.13 -26.86 -30.04
N ILE A 344 -25.34 -27.24 -31.05
CA ILE A 344 -25.79 -27.31 -32.44
C ILE A 344 -25.87 -28.77 -32.89
N LEU A 345 -27.00 -29.15 -33.50
CA LEU A 345 -27.20 -30.46 -34.12
C LEU A 345 -27.09 -30.37 -35.66
N PRO A 346 -26.66 -31.46 -36.34
CA PRO A 346 -26.10 -32.69 -35.77
C PRO A 346 -24.73 -32.45 -35.12
N TYR A 347 -24.37 -33.27 -34.13
CA TYR A 347 -23.07 -33.14 -33.48
C TYR A 347 -21.92 -33.40 -34.44
N ASP A 348 -20.92 -32.51 -34.37
CA ASP A 348 -19.62 -32.78 -34.96
C ASP A 348 -18.87 -33.87 -34.17
N ALA A 349 -17.86 -34.49 -34.79
CA ALA A 349 -17.15 -35.62 -34.20
C ALA A 349 -16.45 -35.28 -32.86
N THR A 350 -16.02 -34.03 -32.66
CA THR A 350 -15.41 -33.59 -31.40
C THR A 350 -16.46 -33.44 -30.30
N SER A 351 -17.63 -32.87 -30.63
CA SER A 351 -18.76 -32.76 -29.71
C SER A 351 -19.28 -34.14 -29.27
N ILE A 352 -19.37 -35.12 -30.19
CA ILE A 352 -19.70 -36.52 -29.85
C ILE A 352 -18.68 -37.09 -28.86
N THR A 353 -17.39 -36.86 -29.11
CA THR A 353 -16.33 -37.38 -28.24
C THR A 353 -16.35 -36.74 -26.84
N VAL A 354 -16.63 -35.43 -26.75
CA VAL A 354 -16.82 -34.76 -25.45
C VAL A 354 -18.02 -35.35 -24.70
N GLN A 355 -19.15 -35.54 -25.39
CA GLN A 355 -20.36 -36.10 -24.79
C GLN A 355 -20.13 -37.51 -24.24
N THR A 356 -19.39 -38.36 -24.96
CA THR A 356 -19.10 -39.74 -24.54
C THR A 356 -17.99 -39.85 -23.50
N THR A 357 -17.07 -38.89 -23.43
CA THR A 357 -15.93 -38.92 -22.49
C THR A 357 -16.27 -38.25 -21.15
N VAL A 358 -16.98 -37.12 -21.19
CA VAL A 358 -17.27 -36.29 -20.00
C VAL A 358 -18.71 -36.47 -19.55
N GLY A 359 -19.66 -36.35 -20.47
CA GLY A 359 -21.08 -36.46 -20.20
C GLY A 359 -21.94 -35.49 -21.03
N PRO A 360 -23.26 -35.51 -20.84
CA PRO A 360 -24.18 -34.66 -21.61
C PRO A 360 -23.95 -33.17 -21.35
N PHE A 361 -24.07 -32.36 -22.41
CA PHE A 361 -23.98 -30.90 -22.28
C PHE A 361 -25.10 -30.36 -21.38
N GLY A 362 -24.78 -29.35 -20.58
CA GLY A 362 -25.68 -28.79 -19.58
C GLY A 362 -25.60 -29.46 -18.20
N SER A 363 -24.89 -30.57 -18.04
CA SER A 363 -24.71 -31.30 -16.76
C SER A 363 -23.25 -31.49 -16.37
N ILE A 364 -22.36 -30.63 -16.86
CA ILE A 364 -20.92 -30.67 -16.58
C ILE A 364 -20.59 -29.57 -15.59
N ASP A 365 -20.14 -29.95 -14.40
CA ASP A 365 -19.69 -28.99 -13.38
C ASP A 365 -18.26 -28.53 -13.71
N ALA A 366 -17.95 -27.25 -13.51
CA ALA A 366 -16.62 -26.70 -13.80
C ALA A 366 -16.05 -25.96 -12.58
N TYR A 367 -14.82 -26.28 -12.17
CA TYR A 367 -14.18 -25.67 -10.99
C TYR A 367 -12.73 -25.26 -11.26
N HIS A 368 -12.35 -24.06 -10.82
CA HIS A 368 -10.96 -23.57 -10.85
C HIS A 368 -10.07 -24.44 -9.96
N VAL A 369 -8.94 -24.89 -10.51
CA VAL A 369 -7.90 -25.62 -9.79
C VAL A 369 -6.75 -24.66 -9.46
N PRO A 370 -6.46 -24.40 -8.18
CA PRO A 370 -5.34 -23.54 -7.81
C PRO A 370 -4.00 -24.24 -8.07
N CYS A 371 -2.98 -23.47 -8.48
CA CYS A 371 -1.63 -24.00 -8.61
C CYS A 371 -1.10 -24.47 -7.23
N PRO A 372 -0.58 -25.72 -7.11
CA PRO A 372 -0.10 -26.30 -5.85
C PRO A 372 0.91 -25.42 -5.11
N THR A 373 0.82 -25.41 -3.78
CA THR A 373 1.72 -24.62 -2.93
C THR A 373 3.20 -25.03 -3.10
N SER A 374 3.46 -26.32 -3.34
CA SER A 374 4.81 -26.83 -3.63
C SER A 374 5.40 -26.23 -4.91
N MET A 375 4.59 -26.04 -5.96
CA MET A 375 5.00 -25.37 -7.19
C MET A 375 5.35 -23.90 -6.93
N ARG A 376 4.52 -23.19 -6.13
CA ARG A 376 4.81 -21.80 -5.72
C ARG A 376 6.15 -21.71 -4.97
N GLN A 377 6.38 -22.62 -4.01
CA GLN A 377 7.60 -22.67 -3.20
C GLN A 377 8.84 -22.99 -4.04
N PHE A 378 8.75 -23.94 -4.96
CA PHE A 378 9.82 -24.30 -5.88
C PHE A 378 10.24 -23.08 -6.74
N TYR A 379 9.29 -22.49 -7.46
CA TYR A 379 9.59 -21.38 -8.36
C TYR A 379 10.10 -20.15 -7.58
N LYS A 380 9.44 -19.80 -6.46
CA LYS A 380 9.86 -18.69 -5.59
C LYS A 380 11.31 -18.87 -5.15
N HIS A 381 11.66 -20.02 -4.58
CA HIS A 381 13.01 -20.29 -4.09
C HIS A 381 14.05 -20.18 -5.22
N ALA A 382 13.74 -20.73 -6.39
CA ALA A 382 14.62 -20.70 -7.55
C ALA A 382 14.78 -19.28 -8.13
N ALA A 383 13.69 -18.53 -8.28
CA ALA A 383 13.70 -17.18 -8.81
C ALA A 383 14.38 -16.18 -7.86
N GLU A 384 14.15 -16.29 -6.55
CA GLU A 384 14.82 -15.48 -5.52
C GLU A 384 16.34 -15.75 -5.51
N ALA A 385 16.77 -17.02 -5.62
CA ALA A 385 18.18 -17.37 -5.69
C ALA A 385 18.88 -16.83 -6.96
N ILE A 386 18.21 -16.89 -8.11
CA ILE A 386 18.72 -16.29 -9.36
C ILE A 386 18.82 -14.77 -9.20
N SER A 387 17.75 -14.10 -8.74
CA SER A 387 17.74 -12.64 -8.57
C SER A 387 18.82 -12.16 -7.61
N GLU A 388 19.01 -12.87 -6.49
CA GLU A 388 20.07 -12.56 -5.52
C GLU A 388 21.47 -12.66 -6.13
N VAL A 389 21.77 -13.76 -6.83
CA VAL A 389 23.07 -13.95 -7.50
C VAL A 389 23.31 -12.90 -8.59
N VAL A 390 22.33 -12.65 -9.45
CA VAL A 390 22.43 -11.67 -10.55
C VAL A 390 22.56 -10.24 -10.02
N THR A 391 21.99 -9.94 -8.85
CA THR A 391 22.06 -8.61 -8.23
C THR A 391 23.38 -8.38 -7.49
N THR A 392 24.00 -9.42 -6.93
CA THR A 392 25.21 -9.29 -6.09
C THR A 392 26.53 -9.64 -6.79
N ASN A 393 26.49 -10.34 -7.92
CA ASN A 393 27.68 -10.80 -8.64
C ASN A 393 27.74 -10.19 -10.04
N ASP A 394 28.73 -9.32 -10.26
CA ASP A 394 28.92 -8.58 -11.52
C ASP A 394 29.08 -9.51 -12.74
N ALA A 395 29.84 -10.61 -12.60
CA ALA A 395 30.04 -11.57 -13.68
C ALA A 395 28.75 -12.35 -13.99
N ALA A 396 27.99 -12.71 -12.95
CA ALA A 396 26.68 -13.34 -13.12
C ALA A 396 25.70 -12.41 -13.84
N GLN A 397 25.72 -11.12 -13.53
CA GLN A 397 24.89 -10.14 -14.22
C GLN A 397 25.21 -10.05 -15.71
N VAL A 398 26.49 -9.96 -16.06
CA VAL A 398 26.92 -9.89 -17.47
C VAL A 398 26.48 -11.16 -18.21
N ASP A 399 26.74 -12.33 -17.65
CA ASP A 399 26.37 -13.61 -18.28
C ASP A 399 24.83 -13.77 -18.39
N TYR A 400 24.08 -13.35 -17.37
CA TYR A 400 22.61 -13.39 -17.38
C TYR A 400 22.01 -12.45 -18.43
N MET A 401 22.59 -11.27 -18.66
CA MET A 401 22.10 -10.33 -19.66
C MET A 401 22.55 -10.69 -21.08
N ALA A 402 23.70 -11.34 -21.23
CA ALA A 402 24.19 -11.90 -22.49
C ALA A 402 23.41 -13.16 -22.93
N PHE A 403 22.76 -13.84 -21.99
CA PHE A 403 21.91 -15.00 -22.24
C PHE A 403 20.81 -14.68 -23.28
N ALA A 404 20.83 -15.40 -24.40
CA ALA A 404 19.83 -15.29 -25.44
C ALA A 404 18.46 -15.73 -24.88
N ALA A 405 17.49 -14.83 -24.86
CA ALA A 405 16.13 -15.15 -24.43
C ALA A 405 15.27 -15.50 -25.65
N SER A 406 14.70 -16.70 -25.68
CA SER A 406 13.60 -16.99 -26.60
C SER A 406 12.34 -16.29 -26.10
N THR A 407 11.69 -15.52 -26.96
CA THR A 407 10.42 -14.85 -26.63
C THR A 407 9.25 -15.82 -26.62
N ALA A 408 9.34 -16.95 -27.34
CA ALA A 408 8.31 -17.98 -27.37
C ALA A 408 8.86 -19.32 -27.90
N TRP A 409 8.48 -20.43 -27.26
CA TRP A 409 8.74 -21.80 -27.70
C TRP A 409 7.53 -22.37 -28.45
N ALA A 410 7.75 -22.86 -29.67
CA ALA A 410 6.74 -23.56 -30.47
C ALA A 410 6.97 -25.07 -30.32
N THR A 411 6.40 -25.64 -29.27
CA THR A 411 6.68 -27.02 -28.88
C THR A 411 5.59 -28.00 -29.34
N CYS A 412 5.93 -29.28 -29.49
CA CYS A 412 4.97 -30.38 -29.73
C CYS A 412 5.43 -31.69 -29.07
N PRO A 413 4.59 -32.33 -28.24
CA PRO A 413 4.90 -33.63 -27.64
C PRO A 413 5.23 -34.69 -28.69
N PRO A 414 6.16 -35.63 -28.41
CA PRO A 414 6.54 -36.69 -29.33
C PRO A 414 5.35 -37.49 -29.87
N LEU A 415 4.40 -37.85 -29.00
CA LEU A 415 3.21 -38.65 -29.35
C LEU A 415 2.27 -37.95 -30.33
N TRP A 416 2.36 -36.63 -30.44
CA TRP A 416 1.51 -35.87 -31.34
C TRP A 416 2.17 -35.64 -32.70
N LYS A 417 3.50 -35.58 -32.80
CA LYS A 417 4.20 -35.22 -34.04
C LYS A 417 3.72 -36.01 -35.26
N GLY A 418 3.38 -35.28 -36.34
CA GLY A 418 2.90 -35.88 -37.59
C GLY A 418 1.41 -36.23 -37.63
N LEU A 419 0.73 -36.33 -36.48
CA LEU A 419 -0.72 -36.52 -36.44
C LEU A 419 -1.45 -35.23 -36.81
N SER A 420 -2.49 -35.29 -37.65
CA SER A 420 -3.30 -34.10 -37.93
C SER A 420 -4.29 -33.87 -36.79
N ARG A 421 -4.25 -32.69 -36.17
CA ARG A 421 -4.98 -32.37 -34.94
C ARG A 421 -5.75 -31.05 -35.07
N LEU A 422 -6.85 -30.94 -34.34
CA LEU A 422 -7.69 -29.76 -34.15
C LEU A 422 -7.44 -29.17 -32.73
N SER A 423 -7.92 -27.96 -32.48
CA SER A 423 -7.88 -27.31 -31.16
C SER A 423 -8.51 -28.18 -30.06
N GLY A 424 -8.01 -28.06 -28.83
CA GLY A 424 -8.49 -28.78 -27.66
C GLY A 424 -9.66 -28.17 -26.89
N ASN A 425 -10.39 -27.23 -27.48
CA ASN A 425 -11.46 -26.52 -26.76
C ASN A 425 -12.75 -27.35 -26.68
N ILE A 426 -12.99 -27.99 -25.54
CA ILE A 426 -14.18 -28.82 -25.29
C ILE A 426 -15.50 -28.01 -25.20
N MET A 427 -15.42 -26.69 -25.05
CA MET A 427 -16.57 -25.79 -24.97
C MET A 427 -16.98 -25.23 -26.35
N CYS A 428 -16.35 -25.70 -27.43
CA CYS A 428 -16.56 -25.22 -28.79
C CYS A 428 -16.90 -26.38 -29.73
N SER A 429 -17.56 -26.05 -30.84
CA SER A 429 -17.70 -27.01 -31.95
C SER A 429 -16.37 -27.20 -32.66
N ALA A 430 -16.25 -28.28 -33.44
CA ALA A 430 -15.04 -28.59 -34.19
C ALA A 430 -14.52 -27.38 -34.98
N GLY A 431 -13.29 -26.97 -34.69
CA GLY A 431 -12.60 -25.93 -35.45
C GLY A 431 -12.25 -26.41 -36.87
N THR A 432 -12.04 -25.45 -37.78
CA THR A 432 -11.64 -25.75 -39.17
C THR A 432 -10.13 -25.82 -39.36
N SER A 433 -9.36 -25.26 -38.43
CA SER A 433 -7.91 -25.24 -38.47
C SER A 433 -7.34 -26.55 -37.94
N SER A 434 -6.44 -27.17 -38.72
CA SER A 434 -5.68 -28.34 -38.28
C SER A 434 -4.18 -28.14 -38.41
N SER A 435 -3.40 -28.82 -37.57
CA SER A 435 -1.94 -28.78 -37.57
C SER A 435 -1.37 -30.19 -37.40
N ARG A 436 -0.22 -30.45 -38.04
CA ARG A 436 0.60 -31.67 -37.80
C ARG A 436 1.87 -31.40 -37.01
N THR A 437 2.32 -30.15 -37.00
CA THR A 437 3.59 -29.70 -36.45
C THR A 437 3.39 -29.05 -35.09
N ASN A 438 2.74 -27.89 -35.06
CA ASN A 438 2.53 -27.14 -33.82
C ASN A 438 1.32 -27.64 -33.04
N ILE A 439 1.36 -27.46 -31.71
CA ILE A 439 0.18 -27.54 -30.86
C ILE A 439 -0.74 -26.36 -31.24
N LEU A 440 -2.04 -26.61 -31.37
CA LEU A 440 -3.09 -25.60 -31.45
C LEU A 440 -3.63 -25.28 -30.07
N SER A 441 -4.30 -24.13 -29.93
CA SER A 441 -4.95 -23.69 -28.70
C SER A 441 -5.70 -24.82 -27.99
N PHE A 442 -5.49 -24.91 -26.68
CA PHE A 442 -6.32 -25.69 -25.77
C PHE A 442 -7.68 -25.01 -25.60
N TRP A 443 -8.34 -25.19 -24.47
CA TRP A 443 -9.56 -24.43 -24.17
C TRP A 443 -9.22 -22.96 -23.86
N THR A 444 -10.10 -22.04 -24.26
CA THR A 444 -9.88 -20.59 -24.12
C THR A 444 -11.00 -19.92 -23.33
N ASP A 445 -10.65 -18.83 -22.64
CA ASP A 445 -11.57 -17.97 -21.90
C ASP A 445 -12.35 -17.05 -22.85
N GLY A 446 -13.46 -17.54 -23.39
CA GLY A 446 -14.39 -16.73 -24.18
C GLY A 446 -14.01 -16.59 -25.67
N SER A 447 -13.71 -17.70 -26.34
CA SER A 447 -13.52 -17.74 -27.80
C SER A 447 -13.56 -19.19 -28.31
N CYS A 448 -13.81 -19.37 -29.61
CA CYS A 448 -13.60 -20.65 -30.31
C CYS A 448 -12.51 -20.56 -31.39
N GLY A 449 -11.75 -19.47 -31.41
CA GLY A 449 -10.60 -19.32 -32.31
C GLY A 449 -9.50 -20.32 -31.98
N SER A 450 -8.83 -20.82 -33.01
CA SER A 450 -7.71 -21.74 -32.89
C SER A 450 -6.44 -21.10 -33.47
N ILE A 451 -5.46 -20.85 -32.62
CA ILE A 451 -4.13 -20.36 -33.01
C ILE A 451 -3.05 -21.37 -32.61
N SER A 452 -1.81 -21.15 -33.05
CA SER A 452 -0.68 -21.94 -32.55
C SER A 452 -0.46 -21.66 -31.07
N GLU A 453 -0.38 -22.70 -30.27
CA GLU A 453 -0.02 -22.63 -28.86
C GLU A 453 1.50 -22.44 -28.72
N SER A 454 1.92 -21.69 -27.72
CA SER A 454 3.34 -21.40 -27.46
C SER A 454 3.58 -21.10 -25.99
N ILE A 455 4.79 -21.39 -25.52
CA ILE A 455 5.23 -21.06 -24.16
C ILE A 455 6.07 -19.79 -24.22
N TYR A 456 5.68 -18.76 -23.49
CA TYR A 456 6.37 -17.49 -23.37
C TYR A 456 7.22 -17.50 -22.10
N SER A 457 8.54 -17.59 -22.29
CA SER A 457 9.50 -17.66 -21.18
C SER A 457 10.30 -16.38 -21.03
N SER A 458 10.43 -15.90 -19.79
CA SER A 458 11.52 -15.01 -19.38
C SER A 458 12.83 -15.77 -19.19
N ARG A 459 13.95 -15.05 -19.10
CA ARG A 459 15.27 -15.65 -18.75
C ARG A 459 15.19 -16.43 -17.43
N THR A 460 14.59 -15.84 -16.40
CA THR A 460 14.38 -16.50 -15.10
C THR A 460 13.58 -17.79 -15.26
N SER A 461 12.43 -17.77 -15.94
CA SER A 461 11.63 -18.99 -16.11
C SER A 461 12.34 -20.09 -16.89
N THR A 462 13.15 -19.73 -17.90
CA THR A 462 13.95 -20.70 -18.66
C THR A 462 15.00 -21.37 -17.77
N ILE A 463 15.72 -20.59 -16.96
CA ILE A 463 16.71 -21.12 -16.02
C ILE A 463 16.02 -21.99 -14.97
N VAL A 464 14.89 -21.55 -14.42
CA VAL A 464 14.13 -22.31 -13.41
C VAL A 464 13.62 -23.64 -13.98
N ALA A 465 13.01 -23.63 -15.17
CA ALA A 465 12.57 -24.86 -15.83
C ALA A 465 13.75 -25.80 -16.11
N SER A 466 14.91 -25.27 -16.53
CA SER A 466 16.12 -26.07 -16.76
C SER A 466 16.67 -26.70 -15.48
N MET A 467 16.61 -26.02 -14.32
CA MET A 467 17.01 -26.59 -13.03
C MET A 467 16.11 -27.75 -12.60
N ALA A 468 14.85 -27.75 -13.01
CA ALA A 468 13.90 -28.82 -12.70
C ALA A 468 14.04 -30.05 -13.60
N THR A 469 14.81 -29.93 -14.69
CA THR A 469 15.15 -31.03 -15.61
C THR A 469 16.65 -31.24 -15.66
N PRO A 470 17.27 -31.76 -14.58
CA PRO A 470 18.70 -32.02 -14.57
C PRO A 470 19.02 -33.12 -15.58
N GLY A 471 19.74 -32.75 -16.63
CA GLY A 471 20.07 -33.63 -17.75
C GLY A 471 21.49 -33.41 -18.26
N THR A 472 22.03 -34.48 -18.84
CA THR A 472 23.25 -34.51 -19.65
C THR A 472 23.04 -33.74 -20.97
N VAL A 473 24.09 -33.62 -21.78
CA VAL A 473 24.01 -32.99 -23.11
C VAL A 473 23.01 -33.74 -24.02
N ASP A 474 22.94 -35.07 -23.90
CA ASP A 474 22.01 -35.90 -24.68
C ASP A 474 20.55 -35.60 -24.29
N ASP A 475 20.27 -35.35 -23.01
CA ASP A 475 18.94 -34.97 -22.52
C ASP A 475 18.49 -33.60 -23.06
N ILE A 476 19.43 -32.66 -23.25
CA ILE A 476 19.15 -31.36 -23.89
C ILE A 476 18.78 -31.55 -25.35
N TRP A 477 19.52 -32.39 -26.08
CA TRP A 477 19.21 -32.69 -27.48
C TRP A 477 17.81 -33.29 -27.62
N ASP A 478 17.51 -34.28 -26.79
CA ASP A 478 16.24 -34.99 -26.81
C ASP A 478 15.05 -34.08 -26.47
N THR A 479 15.24 -33.16 -25.52
CA THR A 479 14.30 -32.09 -25.23
C THR A 479 14.07 -31.19 -26.44
N CYS A 480 15.15 -30.69 -27.04
CA CYS A 480 15.06 -29.72 -28.15
C CYS A 480 14.51 -30.31 -29.45
N ARG A 481 14.50 -31.64 -29.63
CA ARG A 481 13.75 -32.28 -30.74
C ARG A 481 12.25 -31.95 -30.71
N ASN A 482 11.71 -31.57 -29.56
CA ASN A 482 10.30 -31.20 -29.38
C ASN A 482 9.99 -29.75 -29.74
N GLU A 483 11.02 -28.89 -29.89
CA GLU A 483 10.86 -27.55 -30.46
C GLU A 483 10.71 -27.61 -31.98
N GLN A 484 9.70 -26.93 -32.51
CA GLN A 484 9.33 -26.97 -33.92
C GLN A 484 9.94 -25.83 -34.73
N ARG A 485 10.31 -24.70 -34.10
CA ARG A 485 10.79 -23.52 -34.83
C ARG A 485 12.30 -23.49 -35.00
N ASN A 486 13.06 -23.63 -33.91
CA ASN A 486 14.53 -23.55 -33.96
C ASN A 486 15.19 -24.43 -32.89
N GLN A 487 15.54 -25.66 -33.29
CA GLN A 487 16.14 -26.65 -32.39
C GLN A 487 17.57 -26.29 -31.99
N VAL A 488 18.34 -25.65 -32.88
CA VAL A 488 19.72 -25.23 -32.60
C VAL A 488 19.73 -24.15 -31.52
N LEU A 489 18.86 -23.14 -31.65
CA LEU A 489 18.71 -22.10 -30.64
C LEU A 489 18.22 -22.66 -29.30
N CYS A 490 17.32 -23.66 -29.33
CA CYS A 490 16.91 -24.37 -28.11
C CYS A 490 18.12 -24.97 -27.37
N GLN A 491 18.99 -25.69 -28.08
CA GLN A 491 20.17 -26.33 -27.47
C GLN A 491 21.15 -25.29 -26.92
N GLU A 492 21.37 -24.21 -27.66
CA GLU A 492 22.21 -23.11 -27.22
C GLU A 492 21.66 -22.51 -25.91
N ILE A 493 20.37 -22.17 -25.86
CA ILE A 493 19.74 -21.56 -24.68
C ILE A 493 19.76 -22.52 -23.48
N LEU A 494 19.41 -23.79 -23.65
CA LEU A 494 19.40 -24.76 -22.55
C LEU A 494 20.82 -25.08 -22.04
N SER A 495 21.80 -25.18 -22.93
CA SER A 495 23.20 -25.38 -22.52
C SER A 495 23.76 -24.17 -21.75
N GLN A 496 23.42 -22.95 -22.17
CA GLN A 496 23.77 -21.72 -21.44
C GLN A 496 23.07 -21.65 -20.08
N ALA A 497 21.81 -22.05 -19.98
CA ALA A 497 21.07 -22.05 -18.72
C ALA A 497 21.68 -23.03 -17.71
N ASN A 498 22.03 -24.24 -18.17
CA ASN A 498 22.74 -25.22 -17.35
C ASN A 498 24.13 -24.71 -16.94
N ALA A 499 24.90 -24.13 -17.86
CA ALA A 499 26.21 -23.56 -17.55
C ALA A 499 26.13 -22.42 -16.52
N PHE A 500 25.13 -21.54 -16.64
CA PHE A 500 24.89 -20.44 -15.70
C PHE A 500 24.64 -20.97 -14.28
N THR A 501 23.73 -21.94 -14.14
CA THR A 501 23.35 -22.50 -12.83
C THR A 501 24.54 -23.20 -12.16
N VAL A 502 25.29 -24.02 -12.89
CA VAL A 502 26.48 -24.72 -12.37
C VAL A 502 27.59 -23.74 -11.98
N LYS A 503 27.75 -22.64 -12.73
CA LYS A 503 28.81 -21.65 -12.51
C LYS A 503 28.54 -20.76 -11.29
N TYR A 504 27.29 -20.35 -11.09
CA TYR A 504 26.97 -19.29 -10.12
C TYR A 504 26.15 -19.73 -8.90
N LEU A 505 25.45 -20.87 -8.95
CA LEU A 505 24.70 -21.38 -7.80
C LEU A 505 25.51 -22.42 -7.03
N SER A 506 25.39 -22.40 -5.70
CA SER A 506 26.05 -23.41 -4.86
C SER A 506 25.41 -24.78 -5.05
N ARG A 507 26.20 -25.85 -4.90
CA ARG A 507 25.67 -27.23 -4.97
C ARG A 507 24.56 -27.50 -3.96
N ALA A 508 24.65 -26.91 -2.77
CA ALA A 508 23.62 -27.04 -1.74
C ALA A 508 22.32 -26.35 -2.14
N THR A 509 22.41 -25.13 -2.68
CA THR A 509 21.25 -24.37 -3.20
C THR A 509 20.59 -25.14 -4.34
N LEU A 510 21.37 -25.61 -5.31
CA LEU A 510 20.87 -26.41 -6.44
C LEU A 510 20.18 -27.69 -5.97
N ALA A 511 20.80 -28.46 -5.05
CA ALA A 511 20.20 -29.67 -4.50
C ALA A 511 18.86 -29.40 -3.81
N SER A 512 18.77 -28.29 -3.06
CA SER A 512 17.51 -27.89 -2.43
C SER A 512 16.44 -27.46 -3.43
N ILE A 513 16.81 -26.76 -4.50
CA ILE A 513 15.88 -26.36 -5.58
C ILE A 513 15.36 -27.60 -6.30
N VAL A 514 16.23 -28.55 -6.65
CA VAL A 514 15.86 -29.82 -7.29
C VAL A 514 14.94 -30.65 -6.40
N ALA A 515 15.22 -30.73 -5.10
CA ALA A 515 14.33 -31.43 -4.15
C ALA A 515 12.92 -30.81 -4.10
N ASN A 516 12.84 -29.47 -4.10
CA ASN A 516 11.56 -28.77 -4.19
C ASN A 516 10.86 -29.03 -5.54
N ALA A 517 11.62 -29.10 -6.64
CA ALA A 517 11.08 -29.43 -7.97
C ALA A 517 10.48 -30.84 -7.99
N THR A 518 11.15 -31.84 -7.41
CA THR A 518 10.62 -33.22 -7.34
C THR A 518 9.30 -33.27 -6.56
N LYS A 519 9.20 -32.54 -5.44
CA LYS A 519 7.94 -32.44 -4.68
C LYS A 519 6.85 -31.75 -5.48
N ALA A 520 7.18 -30.62 -6.11
CA ALA A 520 6.23 -29.89 -6.95
C ALA A 520 5.72 -30.75 -8.12
N GLN A 521 6.60 -31.50 -8.78
CA GLN A 521 6.22 -32.41 -9.85
C GLN A 521 5.28 -33.51 -9.36
N ALA A 522 5.57 -34.15 -8.22
CA ALA A 522 4.71 -35.18 -7.66
C ALA A 522 3.30 -34.66 -7.35
N ASP A 523 3.20 -33.48 -6.71
CA ASP A 523 1.92 -32.84 -6.39
C ASP A 523 1.15 -32.44 -7.67
N MET A 524 1.87 -31.98 -8.71
CA MET A 524 1.28 -31.61 -10.00
C MET A 524 0.79 -32.83 -10.79
N THR A 525 1.55 -33.93 -10.77
CA THR A 525 1.16 -35.20 -11.39
C THR A 525 -0.07 -35.78 -10.70
N ALA A 526 -0.21 -35.62 -9.39
CA ALA A 526 -1.39 -36.08 -8.64
C ALA A 526 -2.69 -35.36 -9.02
N LEU A 527 -2.61 -34.17 -9.62
CA LEU A 527 -3.77 -33.44 -10.14
C LEU A 527 -4.25 -33.95 -11.50
N HIS A 528 -3.48 -34.79 -12.20
CA HIS A 528 -3.80 -35.29 -13.54
C HIS A 528 -4.19 -34.18 -14.52
N VAL A 529 -3.41 -33.09 -14.56
CA VAL A 529 -3.63 -31.99 -15.51
C VAL A 529 -3.31 -32.46 -16.92
N LEU A 530 -4.29 -32.39 -17.82
CA LEU A 530 -4.20 -32.87 -19.20
C LEU A 530 -4.04 -31.72 -20.20
N LEU A 531 -3.20 -31.96 -21.20
CA LEU A 531 -3.18 -31.26 -22.47
C LEU A 531 -4.08 -32.01 -23.44
N VAL A 532 -5.06 -31.34 -24.04
CA VAL A 532 -6.04 -31.98 -24.93
C VAL A 532 -6.00 -31.36 -26.33
N GLN A 533 -6.10 -32.21 -27.36
CA GLN A 533 -6.43 -31.87 -28.75
C GLN A 533 -7.37 -32.93 -29.33
N PHE A 534 -7.94 -32.69 -30.51
CA PHE A 534 -8.74 -33.70 -31.20
C PHE A 534 -8.07 -34.17 -32.49
N ALA A 535 -8.14 -35.44 -32.82
CA ALA A 535 -7.69 -35.96 -34.10
C ALA A 535 -8.56 -35.42 -35.25
N ASN A 536 -7.93 -34.87 -36.29
CA ASN A 536 -8.64 -34.40 -37.47
C ASN A 536 -9.32 -35.56 -38.21
N GLY A 537 -10.58 -35.39 -38.61
CA GLY A 537 -11.42 -36.44 -39.17
C GLY A 537 -12.25 -37.14 -38.10
N ALA A 538 -11.68 -38.13 -37.41
CA ALA A 538 -12.41 -38.96 -36.44
C ALA A 538 -12.87 -38.22 -35.17
N GLY A 539 -12.29 -37.05 -34.87
CA GLY A 539 -12.66 -36.24 -33.70
C GLY A 539 -12.26 -36.84 -32.35
N THR A 540 -11.46 -37.92 -32.35
CA THR A 540 -11.02 -38.60 -31.12
C THR A 540 -10.17 -37.68 -30.25
N MET A 541 -10.41 -37.70 -28.94
CA MET A 541 -9.67 -36.91 -27.96
C MET A 541 -8.26 -37.46 -27.78
N LEU A 542 -7.27 -36.60 -27.99
CA LEU A 542 -5.87 -36.84 -27.74
C LEU A 542 -5.51 -36.13 -26.43
N ALA A 543 -5.55 -36.87 -25.33
CA ALA A 543 -5.21 -36.37 -24.00
C ALA A 543 -3.80 -36.82 -23.58
N LEU A 544 -3.04 -35.91 -22.98
CA LEU A 544 -1.69 -36.16 -22.48
C LEU A 544 -1.53 -35.51 -21.10
N ASP A 545 -1.09 -36.25 -20.09
CA ASP A 545 -0.70 -35.64 -18.81
C ASP A 545 0.40 -34.59 -19.01
N LEU A 546 0.32 -33.50 -18.24
CA LEU A 546 1.27 -32.39 -18.32
C LEU A 546 2.71 -32.86 -18.18
N PHE A 547 2.97 -33.80 -17.26
CA PHE A 547 4.29 -34.43 -17.04
C PHE A 547 4.31 -35.87 -17.54
N ASN A 548 3.96 -36.11 -18.81
CA ASN A 548 3.87 -37.47 -19.37
C ASN A 548 5.23 -38.13 -19.68
N SER A 549 6.21 -37.37 -20.16
CA SER A 549 7.51 -37.91 -20.60
C SER A 549 8.68 -37.01 -20.16
N PRO A 550 9.81 -37.60 -19.70
CA PRO A 550 11.03 -36.85 -19.35
C PRO A 550 11.55 -35.98 -20.50
N ASP A 551 11.51 -36.47 -21.74
CA ASP A 551 12.00 -35.76 -22.94
C ASP A 551 11.20 -34.49 -23.23
N TYR A 552 10.02 -34.33 -22.63
CA TYR A 552 9.16 -33.14 -22.76
C TYR A 552 9.15 -32.30 -21.46
N GLY A 553 9.96 -32.68 -20.47
CA GLY A 553 9.94 -32.12 -19.13
C GLY A 553 10.14 -30.60 -19.09
N PHE A 554 11.09 -30.06 -19.88
CA PHE A 554 11.38 -28.62 -19.89
C PHE A 554 10.15 -27.80 -20.30
N PHE A 555 9.45 -28.22 -21.36
CA PHE A 555 8.23 -27.55 -21.83
C PHE A 555 7.07 -27.74 -20.85
N SER A 556 6.99 -28.90 -20.20
CA SER A 556 6.01 -29.19 -19.14
C SER A 556 6.15 -28.23 -17.96
N TRP A 557 7.39 -27.97 -17.52
CA TRP A 557 7.69 -26.94 -16.52
C TRP A 557 7.39 -25.53 -17.03
N GLY A 558 7.61 -25.25 -18.32
CA GLY A 558 7.20 -23.98 -18.94
C GLY A 558 5.69 -23.72 -18.77
N PHE A 559 4.84 -24.69 -19.14
CA PHE A 559 3.40 -24.62 -18.93
C PHE A 559 3.02 -24.49 -17.44
N ALA A 560 3.69 -25.21 -16.55
CA ALA A 560 3.45 -25.12 -15.10
C ALA A 560 3.82 -23.74 -14.53
N ILE A 561 4.91 -23.13 -15.01
CA ILE A 561 5.31 -21.77 -14.62
C ILE A 561 4.30 -20.75 -15.16
N GLU A 562 3.83 -20.89 -16.40
CA GLU A 562 2.79 -20.01 -16.95
C GLU A 562 1.47 -20.12 -16.16
N TRP A 563 1.10 -21.32 -15.71
CA TRP A 563 -0.04 -21.49 -14.80
C TRP A 563 0.19 -20.77 -13.46
N LEU A 564 1.35 -20.96 -12.83
CA LEU A 564 1.72 -20.25 -11.59
C LEU A 564 1.67 -18.72 -11.74
N MET A 565 2.17 -18.20 -12.86
CA MET A 565 2.23 -16.77 -13.14
C MET A 565 0.87 -16.19 -13.57
N GLY A 566 -0.19 -17.00 -13.59
CA GLY A 566 -1.52 -16.61 -14.02
C GLY A 566 -1.61 -16.30 -15.53
N ALA A 567 -0.68 -16.79 -16.34
CA ALA A 567 -0.78 -16.71 -17.79
C ALA A 567 -1.62 -17.86 -18.37
N ARG A 568 -1.82 -18.94 -17.60
CA ARG A 568 -2.76 -20.02 -17.88
C ARG A 568 -3.60 -20.31 -16.66
N GLU A 569 -4.79 -20.88 -16.88
CA GLU A 569 -5.66 -21.38 -15.83
C GLU A 569 -5.92 -22.88 -16.03
N VAL A 570 -6.25 -23.57 -14.93
CA VAL A 570 -6.62 -24.99 -14.96
C VAL A 570 -8.03 -25.11 -14.39
N VAL A 571 -8.87 -25.82 -15.12
CA VAL A 571 -10.26 -26.06 -14.73
C VAL A 571 -10.53 -27.56 -14.74
N ALA A 572 -11.15 -28.04 -13.66
CA ALA A 572 -11.69 -29.38 -13.57
C ALA A 572 -13.12 -29.39 -14.12
N PHE A 573 -13.38 -30.23 -15.11
CA PHE A 573 -14.67 -30.46 -15.75
C PHE A 573 -15.19 -31.81 -15.30
N GLU A 574 -16.23 -31.84 -14.47
CA GLU A 574 -16.81 -33.04 -13.88
C GLU A 574 -18.20 -33.30 -14.47
N GLY A 575 -18.29 -34.24 -15.42
CA GLY A 575 -19.55 -34.66 -16.01
C GLY A 575 -20.08 -35.98 -15.42
N ASP A 576 -21.14 -36.49 -16.03
CA ASP A 576 -21.81 -37.73 -15.60
C ASP A 576 -21.03 -39.02 -15.98
N VAL A 577 -20.09 -38.95 -16.92
CA VAL A 577 -19.27 -40.10 -17.33
C VAL A 577 -17.92 -40.07 -16.64
N GLY A 578 -17.21 -38.94 -16.70
CA GLY A 578 -15.86 -38.84 -16.14
C GLY A 578 -15.38 -37.41 -15.97
N PRO A 579 -14.40 -37.20 -15.07
CA PRO A 579 -13.76 -35.91 -14.88
C PRO A 579 -12.61 -35.69 -15.88
N LEU A 580 -12.35 -34.44 -16.23
CA LEU A 580 -11.15 -33.99 -16.95
C LEU A 580 -10.59 -32.73 -16.28
N VAL A 581 -9.31 -32.73 -15.94
CA VAL A 581 -8.61 -31.53 -15.44
C VAL A 581 -7.78 -30.97 -16.58
N LEU A 582 -8.15 -29.82 -17.14
CA LEU A 582 -7.57 -29.33 -18.39
C LEU A 582 -6.80 -28.03 -18.20
N LEU A 583 -5.60 -27.95 -18.78
CA LEU A 583 -4.84 -26.71 -18.89
C LEU A 583 -5.43 -25.82 -20.00
N GLY A 584 -5.64 -24.55 -19.69
CA GLY A 584 -6.10 -23.53 -20.62
C GLY A 584 -5.00 -22.99 -21.54
N SER A 585 -5.43 -22.36 -22.62
CA SER A 585 -4.55 -21.64 -23.52
C SER A 585 -3.98 -20.37 -22.89
N ILE A 586 -2.88 -19.87 -23.47
CA ILE A 586 -2.17 -18.70 -22.97
C ILE A 586 -3.06 -17.45 -22.97
N SER A 587 -2.99 -16.70 -21.88
CA SER A 587 -3.54 -15.36 -21.72
C SER A 587 -2.40 -14.40 -21.37
N LEU A 588 -2.06 -13.52 -22.31
CA LEU A 588 -0.91 -12.63 -22.15
C LEU A 588 -1.22 -11.53 -21.13
N PRO A 589 -0.24 -11.14 -20.28
CA PRO A 589 -0.42 -10.09 -19.30
C PRO A 589 -0.69 -8.74 -19.96
N VAL A 590 -1.40 -7.87 -19.23
CA VAL A 590 -1.66 -6.49 -19.62
C VAL A 590 -0.76 -5.58 -18.81
N SER A 591 -0.12 -4.65 -19.52
CA SER A 591 0.78 -3.66 -18.92
C SER A 591 0.16 -2.28 -19.03
N ALA A 592 0.08 -1.57 -17.91
CA ALA A 592 -0.42 -0.18 -17.86
C ALA A 592 0.51 0.71 -17.02
N PRO A 593 0.72 1.98 -17.40
CA PRO A 593 1.47 2.92 -16.58
C PRO A 593 0.67 3.29 -15.32
N PRO A 594 1.32 3.43 -14.15
CA PRO A 594 0.64 3.93 -12.96
C PRO A 594 0.19 5.38 -13.12
N ASN A 595 -0.88 5.76 -12.42
CA ASN A 595 -1.45 7.09 -12.51
C ASN A 595 -0.65 8.10 -11.65
N PRO A 596 -0.07 9.17 -12.24
CA PRO A 596 0.68 10.17 -11.46
C PRO A 596 -0.20 11.02 -10.54
N LEU A 597 -1.51 11.12 -10.81
CA LEU A 597 -2.44 11.90 -9.97
C LEU A 597 -2.75 11.24 -8.63
N GLU A 598 -2.33 9.98 -8.43
CA GLU A 598 -2.50 9.27 -7.16
C GLU A 598 -1.46 9.67 -6.12
N ILE A 599 -0.37 10.35 -6.50
CA ILE A 599 0.66 10.79 -5.55
C ILE A 599 0.19 12.08 -4.86
N PRO A 600 -0.16 12.03 -3.56
CA PRO A 600 -0.64 13.19 -2.83
C PRO A 600 0.54 14.14 -2.51
N THR A 601 0.31 15.44 -2.65
CA THR A 601 1.33 16.49 -2.42
C THR A 601 0.83 17.65 -1.55
N ASN A 602 -0.45 17.65 -1.17
CA ASN A 602 -1.12 18.81 -0.57
C ASN A 602 -0.55 19.13 0.83
N VAL A 603 -0.37 18.10 1.66
CA VAL A 603 0.13 18.28 3.04
C VAL A 603 1.59 18.70 3.04
N ALA A 604 2.41 18.05 2.20
CA ALA A 604 3.82 18.34 2.07
C ALA A 604 4.07 19.77 1.56
N LEU A 605 3.31 20.22 0.55
CA LEU A 605 3.36 21.60 0.05
C LEU A 605 2.98 22.62 1.14
N TYR A 606 1.91 22.35 1.90
CA TYR A 606 1.49 23.22 2.99
C TYR A 606 2.56 23.33 4.09
N PHE A 607 3.10 22.20 4.55
CA PHE A 607 4.16 22.20 5.57
C PHE A 607 5.42 22.88 5.08
N ARG A 608 5.81 22.67 3.81
CA ARG A 608 6.96 23.37 3.20
C ARG A 608 6.75 24.89 3.22
N GLY A 609 5.56 25.35 2.86
CA GLY A 609 5.18 26.77 2.92
C GLY A 609 5.31 27.36 4.33
N VAL A 610 4.85 26.63 5.36
CA VAL A 610 4.98 27.07 6.76
C VAL A 610 6.45 27.14 7.19
N LEU A 611 7.26 26.14 6.84
CA LEU A 611 8.70 26.13 7.15
C LEU A 611 9.41 27.34 6.51
N LEU A 612 9.12 27.64 5.24
CA LEU A 612 9.64 28.81 4.53
C LEU A 612 9.21 30.12 5.20
N TYR A 613 7.94 30.23 5.59
CA TYR A 613 7.43 31.41 6.30
C TYR A 613 8.17 31.64 7.63
N ILE A 614 8.33 30.59 8.46
CA ILE A 614 9.04 30.70 9.75
C ILE A 614 10.47 31.16 9.53
N THR A 615 11.19 30.54 8.60
CA THR A 615 12.58 30.91 8.32
C THR A 615 12.69 32.33 7.76
N ALA A 616 11.77 32.75 6.87
CA ALA A 616 11.72 34.13 6.37
C ALA A 616 11.48 35.14 7.51
N MET A 617 10.57 34.84 8.45
CA MET A 617 10.36 35.69 9.62
C MET A 617 11.61 35.76 10.51
N LEU A 618 12.27 34.63 10.79
CA LEU A 618 13.52 34.64 11.56
C LEU A 618 14.63 35.45 10.86
N VAL A 619 14.72 35.40 9.54
CA VAL A 619 15.64 36.25 8.75
C VAL A 619 15.30 37.74 8.92
N VAL A 620 14.01 38.10 8.89
CA VAL A 620 13.58 39.49 9.15
C VAL A 620 14.00 39.92 10.55
N VAL A 621 13.71 39.13 11.58
CA VAL A 621 14.06 39.47 12.98
C VAL A 621 15.56 39.61 13.16
N ALA A 622 16.34 38.67 12.62
CA ALA A 622 17.78 38.70 12.74
C ALA A 622 18.42 39.84 11.92
N SER A 623 17.86 40.20 10.77
CA SER A 623 18.34 41.34 9.98
C SER A 623 18.09 42.66 10.72
N LEU A 624 16.90 42.85 11.29
CA LEU A 624 16.58 44.00 12.13
C LEU A 624 17.48 44.06 13.36
N GLY A 625 17.67 42.94 14.06
CA GLY A 625 18.61 42.83 15.18
C GLY A 625 20.03 43.22 14.78
N THR A 626 20.53 42.69 13.66
CA THR A 626 21.87 42.99 13.13
C THR A 626 22.05 44.47 12.83
N VAL A 627 21.06 45.13 12.21
CA VAL A 627 21.08 46.58 11.97
C VAL A 627 21.26 47.34 13.28
N HIS A 628 20.54 46.96 14.34
CA HIS A 628 20.68 47.60 15.66
C HIS A 628 22.01 47.27 16.35
N ILE A 629 22.58 46.07 16.18
CA ILE A 629 23.91 45.72 16.69
C ILE A 629 24.99 46.60 16.03
N VAL A 630 24.92 46.77 14.71
CA VAL A 630 25.87 47.61 13.94
C VAL A 630 25.68 49.09 14.27
N ALA A 631 24.44 49.58 14.28
CA ALA A 631 24.13 50.98 14.56
C ALA A 631 24.49 51.40 16.01
N SER A 632 24.50 50.46 16.95
CA SER A 632 24.94 50.69 18.33
C SER A 632 26.45 50.50 18.54
N GLY A 633 27.23 50.17 17.49
CA GLY A 633 28.66 49.90 17.62
C GLY A 633 29.00 48.71 18.52
N GLY A 634 28.08 47.73 18.62
CA GLY A 634 28.22 46.54 19.45
C GLY A 634 27.89 46.73 20.94
N HIS A 635 27.28 47.85 21.33
CA HIS A 635 26.82 48.09 22.71
C HIS A 635 25.46 47.40 22.98
N VAL A 636 25.44 46.07 22.89
CA VAL A 636 24.25 45.22 23.08
C VAL A 636 24.54 44.05 24.02
N GLU A 637 23.51 43.41 24.56
CA GLU A 637 23.65 42.17 25.29
C GLU A 637 23.78 40.97 24.34
N GLY A 638 25.01 40.55 24.04
CA GLY A 638 25.26 39.47 23.08
C GLY A 638 24.67 38.12 23.48
N LEU A 639 24.51 37.84 24.78
CA LEU A 639 23.89 36.60 25.27
C LEU A 639 22.41 36.50 24.90
N ASN A 640 21.69 37.63 24.86
CA ASN A 640 20.29 37.67 24.45
C ASN A 640 20.09 37.28 22.98
N MET A 641 21.13 37.43 22.16
CA MET A 641 21.08 37.04 20.73
C MET A 641 21.02 35.51 20.58
N LEU A 642 21.52 34.75 21.56
CA LEU A 642 21.42 33.28 21.57
C LEU A 642 19.96 32.79 21.71
N GLU A 643 19.11 33.63 22.29
CA GLU A 643 17.69 33.40 22.51
C GLU A 643 16.82 33.78 21.30
N LEU A 644 17.43 34.08 20.13
CA LEU A 644 16.69 34.37 18.89
C LEU A 644 15.64 33.31 18.57
N ASN A 645 15.99 32.02 18.68
CA ASN A 645 15.05 30.94 18.39
C ASN A 645 13.98 30.79 19.48
N ARG A 646 14.39 30.78 20.76
CA ARG A 646 13.50 30.52 21.91
C ARG A 646 12.53 31.66 22.18
N VAL A 647 12.96 32.91 22.04
CA VAL A 647 12.15 34.10 22.29
C VAL A 647 11.66 34.69 20.97
N GLY A 648 12.58 34.98 20.04
CA GLY A 648 12.25 35.62 18.77
C GLY A 648 11.34 34.77 17.89
N GLY A 649 11.62 33.48 17.76
CA GLY A 649 10.74 32.56 17.04
C GLY A 649 9.31 32.58 17.59
N ILE A 650 9.16 32.44 18.91
CA ILE A 650 7.83 32.37 19.54
C ILE A 650 7.06 33.68 19.35
N VAL A 651 7.70 34.82 19.57
CA VAL A 651 7.05 36.13 19.51
C VAL A 651 6.63 36.49 18.08
N TRP A 652 7.48 36.21 17.09
CA TRP A 652 7.27 36.67 15.72
C TRP A 652 6.51 35.68 14.84
N THR A 653 6.57 34.38 15.15
CA THR A 653 5.89 33.34 14.34
C THR A 653 4.76 32.64 15.08
N GLY A 654 4.83 32.57 16.41
CA GLY A 654 3.83 31.92 17.24
C GLY A 654 4.09 30.43 17.49
N ARG A 655 3.62 29.96 18.65
CA ARG A 655 3.79 28.57 19.13
C ARG A 655 3.27 27.50 18.15
N PRO A 656 2.08 27.63 17.51
CA PRO A 656 1.55 26.57 16.65
C PRO A 656 2.41 26.27 15.41
N LEU A 657 2.99 27.31 14.79
CA LEU A 657 3.83 27.14 13.61
C LEU A 657 5.19 26.52 13.97
N LEU A 658 5.77 26.91 15.11
CA LEU A 658 7.00 26.29 15.62
C LEU A 658 6.79 24.84 16.07
N PHE A 659 5.62 24.55 16.65
CA PHE A 659 5.22 23.19 16.95
C PHE A 659 5.17 22.37 15.67
N LEU A 660 4.48 22.86 14.62
CA LEU A 660 4.43 22.19 13.33
C LEU A 660 5.83 21.94 12.76
N ARG A 661 6.71 22.95 12.80
CA ARG A 661 8.11 22.82 12.35
C ARG A 661 8.85 21.70 13.07
N SER A 662 8.67 21.58 14.38
CA SER A 662 9.26 20.49 15.16
C SER A 662 8.69 19.11 14.77
N ILE A 663 7.38 19.03 14.50
CA ILE A 663 6.72 17.80 14.10
C ILE A 663 7.22 17.33 12.73
N VAL A 664 7.48 18.24 11.80
CA VAL A 664 8.10 17.94 10.50
C VAL A 664 9.50 17.33 10.67
N ALA A 665 10.31 17.88 11.58
CA ALA A 665 11.63 17.34 11.88
C ALA A 665 11.57 15.95 12.52
N ILE A 666 10.65 15.75 13.47
CA ILE A 666 10.41 14.45 14.11
C ILE A 666 9.93 13.42 13.08
N CYS A 667 9.04 13.82 12.16
CA CYS A 667 8.59 12.98 11.06
C CYS A 667 9.77 12.53 10.19
N LEU A 668 10.64 13.45 9.77
CA LEU A 668 11.83 13.09 8.98
C LEU A 668 12.73 12.09 9.71
N LEU A 669 13.01 12.31 11.00
CA LEU A 669 13.82 11.39 11.82
C LEU A 669 13.12 10.06 12.11
N SER A 670 11.83 9.97 11.78
CA SER A 670 10.98 8.79 11.92
C SER A 670 10.69 8.11 10.58
N THR A 671 11.28 8.58 9.48
CA THR A 671 11.14 8.01 8.13
C THR A 671 12.45 7.36 7.69
N ALA A 672 12.37 6.16 7.11
CA ALA A 672 13.51 5.46 6.54
C ALA A 672 13.92 6.06 5.19
N THR A 673 15.23 6.12 4.93
CA THR A 673 15.77 6.50 3.62
C THR A 673 15.86 5.26 2.73
N LEU A 674 15.01 5.20 1.71
CA LEU A 674 14.92 4.08 0.77
C LEU A 674 14.95 4.64 -0.66
N GLU A 675 15.96 4.28 -1.44
CA GLU A 675 16.13 4.76 -2.82
C GLU A 675 16.11 3.58 -3.79
N LEU A 676 15.50 3.78 -4.95
CA LEU A 676 15.48 2.78 -6.02
C LEU A 676 16.70 2.97 -6.91
N GLU A 677 17.61 2.00 -6.90
CA GLU A 677 18.89 2.08 -7.60
C GLU A 677 19.07 0.92 -8.59
N GLN A 678 19.90 1.17 -9.61
CA GLN A 678 20.34 0.15 -10.56
C GLN A 678 21.73 -0.38 -10.19
N PHE A 679 21.87 -1.69 -10.18
CA PHE A 679 23.06 -2.40 -9.71
C PHE A 679 23.84 -3.07 -10.83
N GLY A 680 25.12 -3.34 -10.55
CA GLY A 680 26.03 -4.11 -11.39
C GLY A 680 26.59 -3.37 -12.61
N PRO A 681 27.51 -4.01 -13.35
CA PRO A 681 28.31 -3.37 -14.41
C PRO A 681 27.49 -2.88 -15.60
N VAL A 682 26.36 -3.55 -15.89
CA VAL A 682 25.46 -3.19 -17.00
C VAL A 682 24.18 -2.50 -16.54
N ARG A 683 24.06 -2.18 -15.23
CA ARG A 683 22.93 -1.47 -14.62
C ARG A 683 21.56 -2.09 -14.93
N ALA A 684 21.53 -3.41 -15.03
CA ALA A 684 20.38 -4.14 -15.55
C ALA A 684 19.44 -4.67 -14.46
N MET A 685 19.86 -4.68 -13.20
CA MET A 685 19.02 -5.05 -12.06
C MET A 685 18.65 -3.81 -11.26
N THR A 686 17.36 -3.62 -10.98
CA THR A 686 16.85 -2.54 -10.14
C THR A 686 16.36 -3.12 -8.82
N LYS A 687 16.77 -2.53 -7.69
CA LYS A 687 16.23 -2.86 -6.37
C LYS A 687 16.22 -1.64 -5.46
N PHE A 688 15.51 -1.74 -4.35
CA PHE A 688 15.67 -0.75 -3.30
C PHE A 688 17.00 -0.93 -2.58
N GLN A 689 17.59 0.19 -2.21
CA GLN A 689 18.77 0.27 -1.38
C GLN A 689 18.46 1.10 -0.16
N ARG A 690 18.78 0.55 1.02
CA ARG A 690 18.71 1.30 2.25
C ARG A 690 19.81 2.36 2.25
N GLY A 691 19.40 3.62 2.27
CA GLY A 691 20.29 4.75 2.49
C GLY A 691 20.55 4.98 3.99
N GLN A 692 21.51 5.85 4.29
CA GLN A 692 21.62 6.49 5.60
C GLN A 692 21.34 7.98 5.42
N LEU A 693 20.62 8.58 6.38
CA LEU A 693 20.44 10.02 6.39
C LEU A 693 21.83 10.68 6.51
N ALA A 694 22.18 11.49 5.52
CA ALA A 694 23.50 12.16 5.51
C ALA A 694 23.73 12.90 6.83
N TRP A 695 24.97 12.82 7.36
CA TRP A 695 25.29 13.29 8.71
C TRP A 695 24.83 14.74 8.97
N TYR A 696 24.93 15.62 7.97
CA TYR A 696 24.51 17.01 8.08
C TYR A 696 22.98 17.15 8.13
N LYS A 697 22.23 16.36 7.34
CA LYS A 697 20.75 16.33 7.40
C LYS A 697 20.27 15.84 8.76
N LEU A 698 20.94 14.83 9.32
CA LEU A 698 20.64 14.29 10.64
C LEU A 698 20.86 15.35 11.72
N VAL A 699 22.02 16.00 11.74
CA VAL A 699 22.36 17.03 12.73
C VAL A 699 21.40 18.22 12.66
N LEU A 700 21.07 18.67 11.44
CA LEU A 700 20.11 19.75 11.21
C LEU A 700 18.70 19.35 11.66
N ALA A 701 18.20 18.19 11.24
CA ALA A 701 16.88 17.70 11.64
C ALA A 701 16.76 17.47 13.15
N ALA A 702 17.80 16.94 13.80
CA ALA A 702 17.85 16.83 15.26
C ALA A 702 17.80 18.22 15.92
N GLY A 703 18.42 19.24 15.33
CA GLY A 703 18.35 20.63 15.82
C GLY A 703 16.94 21.19 15.76
N GLU A 704 16.21 20.85 14.71
CA GLU A 704 14.83 21.29 14.47
C GLU A 704 13.82 20.61 15.42
N VAL A 705 14.14 19.44 16.00
CA VAL A 705 13.39 18.88 17.13
C VAL A 705 13.41 19.82 18.34
N GLY A 706 14.45 20.65 18.48
CA GLY A 706 14.58 21.65 19.56
C GLY A 706 13.41 22.62 19.64
N TRP A 707 12.74 22.94 18.51
CA TRP A 707 11.54 23.78 18.50
C TRP A 707 10.41 23.22 19.36
N PHE A 708 10.29 21.89 19.45
CA PHE A 708 9.29 21.24 20.30
C PHE A 708 9.52 21.60 21.77
N VAL A 709 10.78 21.49 22.22
CA VAL A 709 11.20 21.84 23.58
C VAL A 709 11.05 23.32 23.85
N TYR A 710 11.24 24.18 22.85
CA TYR A 710 11.04 25.62 23.01
C TYR A 710 9.58 25.96 23.25
N VAL A 711 8.66 25.34 22.49
CA VAL A 711 7.22 25.52 22.69
C VAL A 711 6.76 24.97 24.05
N VAL A 712 7.16 23.74 24.38
CA VAL A 712 6.82 23.11 25.68
C VAL A 712 7.41 23.91 26.84
N GLY A 713 8.66 24.35 26.71
CA GLY A 713 9.34 25.19 27.68
C GLY A 713 8.59 26.49 27.91
N ASP A 714 8.24 27.23 26.85
CA ASP A 714 7.54 28.51 26.94
C ASP A 714 6.13 28.40 27.54
N ILE A 715 5.40 27.31 27.28
CA ILE A 715 4.15 27.00 28.00
C ILE A 715 4.44 26.69 29.47
N GLY A 716 5.46 25.88 29.73
CA GLY A 716 5.90 25.47 31.07
C GLY A 716 6.50 26.58 31.92
N ILE A 717 6.89 27.73 31.35
CA ILE A 717 7.40 28.90 32.08
C ILE A 717 6.40 29.36 33.16
N LEU A 718 5.09 29.21 32.93
CA LEU A 718 4.07 29.55 33.92
C LEU A 718 4.27 28.83 35.27
N VAL A 719 4.79 27.61 35.22
CA VAL A 719 5.06 26.76 36.39
C VAL A 719 6.52 26.84 36.81
N THR A 720 7.44 26.85 35.85
CA THR A 720 8.88 26.73 36.11
C THR A 720 9.56 28.07 36.45
N GLN A 721 9.02 29.20 35.97
CA GLN A 721 9.42 30.57 36.33
C GLN A 721 10.96 30.76 36.36
N ALA A 722 11.51 31.19 37.49
CA ALA A 722 12.95 31.43 37.65
C ALA A 722 13.84 30.19 37.38
N TYR A 723 13.29 28.97 37.48
CA TYR A 723 14.04 27.76 37.13
C TYR A 723 14.23 27.60 35.63
N THR A 724 13.36 28.14 34.77
CA THR A 724 13.51 28.00 33.31
C THR A 724 14.88 28.50 32.86
N THR A 725 15.34 29.62 33.42
CA THR A 725 16.63 30.24 33.10
C THR A 725 17.81 29.30 33.34
N THR A 726 17.74 28.41 34.32
CA THR A 726 18.88 27.57 34.72
C THR A 726 19.02 26.32 33.86
N TYR A 727 17.92 25.75 33.39
CA TYR A 727 17.94 24.47 32.66
C TYR A 727 17.66 24.58 31.16
N ALA A 728 17.05 25.67 30.68
CA ALA A 728 16.52 25.76 29.32
C ALA A 728 17.56 25.41 28.24
N VAL A 729 18.75 26.01 28.29
CA VAL A 729 19.84 25.78 27.33
C VAL A 729 20.33 24.33 27.41
N ALA A 730 20.60 23.84 28.62
CA ALA A 730 21.06 22.46 28.84
C ALA A 730 20.05 21.42 28.32
N CYS A 731 18.76 21.65 28.53
CA CYS A 731 17.70 20.79 28.01
C CYS A 731 17.65 20.78 26.48
N GLY A 732 17.84 21.93 25.83
CA GLY A 732 17.87 22.00 24.37
C GLY A 732 19.04 21.22 23.77
N LEU A 733 20.24 21.39 24.36
CA LEU A 733 21.43 20.63 23.96
C LEU A 733 21.29 19.13 24.23
N LEU A 734 20.68 18.77 25.37
CA LEU A 734 20.41 17.37 25.72
C LEU A 734 19.47 16.72 24.70
N VAL A 735 18.34 17.36 24.38
CA VAL A 735 17.40 16.81 23.38
C VAL A 735 18.04 16.70 22.01
N TRP A 736 18.81 17.70 21.58
CA TRP A 736 19.56 17.65 20.33
C TRP A 736 20.51 16.46 20.29
N LEU A 737 21.33 16.29 21.34
CA LEU A 737 22.31 15.19 21.44
C LEU A 737 21.61 13.83 21.49
N VAL A 738 20.58 13.69 22.33
CA VAL A 738 19.85 12.42 22.47
C VAL A 738 19.11 12.07 21.19
N ALA A 739 18.45 13.03 20.52
CA ALA A 739 17.77 12.77 19.25
C ALA A 739 18.74 12.33 18.15
N ALA A 740 19.91 12.97 18.07
CA ALA A 740 20.96 12.59 17.13
C ALA A 740 21.50 11.18 17.43
N ILE A 741 21.91 10.90 18.67
CA ILE A 741 22.41 9.59 19.11
C ILE A 741 21.34 8.51 18.89
N PHE A 742 20.10 8.79 19.27
CA PHE A 742 19.00 7.84 19.13
C PHE A 742 18.73 7.48 17.66
N THR A 743 18.95 8.41 16.73
CA THR A 743 18.79 8.18 15.29
C THR A 743 19.97 7.39 14.69
N VAL A 744 21.19 7.63 15.17
CA VAL A 744 22.38 6.87 14.74
C VAL A 744 22.37 5.44 15.30
N CYS A 745 22.07 5.27 16.59
CA CYS A 745 22.11 3.97 17.26
C CYS A 745 20.91 3.08 16.90
N PHE A 746 19.75 3.69 16.60
CA PHE A 746 18.50 2.98 16.29
C PHE A 746 17.85 3.60 15.05
N PRO A 747 18.41 3.38 13.84
CA PRO A 747 17.85 3.91 12.61
C PRO A 747 16.51 3.27 12.28
N VAL A 748 15.61 4.05 11.68
CA VAL A 748 14.30 3.54 11.25
C VAL A 748 14.46 2.60 10.06
N THR A 749 13.75 1.48 10.12
CA THR A 749 13.67 0.50 9.04
C THR A 749 12.30 0.58 8.37
N HIS A 750 12.27 0.36 7.06
CA HIS A 750 11.04 0.18 6.30
C HIS A 750 10.55 -1.27 6.40
N ARG A 751 9.27 -1.50 6.12
CA ARG A 751 8.65 -2.82 6.11
C ARG A 751 7.61 -2.89 5.00
N ALA A 752 7.64 -3.96 4.21
CA ALA A 752 6.58 -4.27 3.26
C ALA A 752 5.83 -5.52 3.72
N THR A 753 4.50 -5.44 3.68
CA THR A 753 3.61 -6.53 4.06
C THR A 753 2.69 -6.86 2.89
N VAL A 754 2.43 -8.14 2.67
CA VAL A 754 1.46 -8.62 1.67
C VAL A 754 0.46 -9.47 2.43
N ASN A 755 -0.79 -9.02 2.43
CA ASN A 755 -1.90 -9.71 3.04
C ASN A 755 -3.17 -9.39 2.26
N ARG A 756 -3.46 -10.21 1.25
CA ARG A 756 -4.59 -10.01 0.36
C ARG A 756 -5.89 -10.20 1.11
N SER A 757 -6.66 -9.13 1.22
CA SER A 757 -8.04 -9.16 1.71
C SER A 757 -8.97 -8.72 0.60
N CYS A 758 -9.94 -9.57 0.25
CA CYS A 758 -10.89 -9.31 -0.83
C CYS A 758 -12.32 -9.34 -0.30
N THR A 759 -13.12 -8.39 -0.77
CA THR A 759 -14.57 -8.31 -0.54
C THR A 759 -15.29 -8.34 -1.87
N SER A 760 -16.39 -9.07 -1.94
CA SER A 760 -17.22 -9.14 -3.14
C SER A 760 -18.29 -8.05 -3.08
N THR A 761 -18.19 -7.07 -3.98
CA THR A 761 -19.23 -6.04 -4.13
C THR A 761 -20.42 -6.60 -4.90
N GLU A 762 -20.16 -7.50 -5.85
CA GLU A 762 -21.15 -8.28 -6.56
C GLU A 762 -20.59 -9.69 -6.79
N VAL A 763 -21.30 -10.69 -6.25
CA VAL A 763 -20.84 -12.09 -6.24
C VAL A 763 -20.65 -12.57 -7.67
N ASP A 764 -19.44 -13.05 -7.98
CA ASP A 764 -19.09 -13.56 -9.31
C ASP A 764 -19.18 -12.52 -10.44
N PHE A 765 -18.95 -11.24 -10.12
CA PHE A 765 -18.94 -10.15 -11.10
C PHE A 765 -17.91 -9.05 -10.81
N GLN A 766 -17.83 -8.56 -9.57
CA GLN A 766 -16.92 -7.46 -9.19
C GLN A 766 -16.34 -7.66 -7.78
N LEU A 767 -15.02 -7.44 -7.66
CA LEU A 767 -14.26 -7.54 -6.42
C LEU A 767 -13.54 -6.24 -6.07
N THR A 768 -13.38 -6.01 -4.77
CA THR A 768 -12.48 -4.98 -4.22
C THR A 768 -11.51 -5.64 -3.24
N CYS A 769 -10.21 -5.45 -3.46
CA CYS A 769 -9.16 -6.08 -2.67
C CYS A 769 -8.11 -5.08 -2.19
N THR A 770 -7.48 -5.37 -1.05
CA THR A 770 -6.29 -4.68 -0.55
C THR A 770 -5.13 -5.68 -0.53
N ALA A 771 -4.00 -5.34 -1.15
CA ALA A 771 -2.84 -6.20 -1.30
C ALA A 771 -1.93 -6.23 -0.06
N GLY A 772 -1.79 -5.10 0.64
CA GLY A 772 -0.90 -4.95 1.78
C GLY A 772 -0.40 -3.52 1.98
N VAL A 773 0.59 -3.35 2.86
CA VAL A 773 1.10 -2.04 3.28
C VAL A 773 2.63 -1.97 3.18
N VAL A 774 3.15 -0.89 2.59
CA VAL A 774 4.56 -0.49 2.67
C VAL A 774 4.70 0.63 3.71
N ALA A 775 5.23 0.30 4.87
CA ALA A 775 5.59 1.27 5.89
C ALA A 775 7.00 1.81 5.63
N VAL A 776 7.08 3.09 5.26
CA VAL A 776 8.35 3.82 5.10
C VAL A 776 8.70 4.63 6.34
N GLY A 777 7.73 4.95 7.18
CA GLY A 777 7.93 5.59 8.48
C GLY A 777 7.48 4.73 9.65
N SER A 778 7.86 5.14 10.86
CA SER A 778 7.47 4.48 12.10
C SER A 778 6.75 5.45 13.03
N PHE A 779 5.44 5.23 13.21
CA PHE A 779 4.64 5.98 14.18
C PHE A 779 5.12 5.79 15.63
N ILE A 780 5.59 4.58 15.96
CA ILE A 780 6.19 4.30 17.27
C ILE A 780 7.42 5.17 17.49
N ARG A 781 8.30 5.26 16.48
CA ARG A 781 9.50 6.11 16.56
C ARG A 781 9.13 7.59 16.73
N PHE A 782 8.12 8.04 15.99
CA PHE A 782 7.60 9.40 16.09
C PHE A 782 7.18 9.73 17.53
N LEU A 783 6.41 8.85 18.18
CA LEU A 783 6.01 9.01 19.58
C LEU A 783 7.20 8.91 20.56
N GLN A 784 8.17 8.04 20.30
CA GLN A 784 9.37 7.92 21.13
C GLN A 784 10.18 9.22 21.15
N LEU A 785 10.37 9.88 20.00
CA LEU A 785 11.09 11.16 19.93
C LEU A 785 10.37 12.28 20.70
N ILE A 786 9.03 12.33 20.63
CA ILE A 786 8.21 13.23 21.46
C ILE A 786 8.41 12.91 22.95
N GLY A 787 8.30 11.63 23.32
CA GLY A 787 8.48 11.17 24.71
C GLY A 787 9.87 11.48 25.25
N VAL A 788 10.92 11.29 24.46
CA VAL A 788 12.30 11.65 24.81
C VAL A 788 12.44 13.15 25.04
N ALA A 789 11.87 13.99 24.17
CA ALA A 789 11.93 15.43 24.33
C ALA A 789 11.23 15.90 25.60
N LEU A 790 10.02 15.39 25.89
CA LEU A 790 9.30 15.66 27.13
C LEU A 790 10.05 15.15 28.38
N GLY A 791 10.59 13.94 28.30
CA GLY A 791 11.38 13.34 29.39
C GLY A 791 12.62 14.15 29.73
N CYS A 792 13.32 14.70 28.72
CA CYS A 792 14.45 15.60 28.93
C CYS A 792 14.04 16.90 29.62
N VAL A 793 12.89 17.49 29.24
CA VAL A 793 12.36 18.70 29.91
C VAL A 793 12.10 18.44 31.39
N VAL A 794 11.40 17.34 31.70
CA VAL A 794 11.09 16.96 33.09
C VAL A 794 12.37 16.66 33.87
N LEU A 795 13.28 15.88 33.31
CA LEU A 795 14.56 15.54 33.95
C LEU A 795 15.38 16.79 34.28
N CYS A 796 15.55 17.68 33.31
CA CYS A 796 16.30 18.92 33.50
C CYS A 796 15.65 19.82 34.56
N TYR A 797 14.33 19.94 34.57
CA TYR A 797 13.61 20.70 35.59
C TYR A 797 13.76 20.09 36.99
N VAL A 798 13.57 18.77 37.13
CA VAL A 798 13.70 18.08 38.42
C VAL A 798 15.12 18.18 38.97
N VAL A 799 16.13 17.98 38.13
CA VAL A 799 17.54 18.12 38.54
C VAL A 799 17.81 19.52 39.09
N GLU A 800 17.33 20.57 38.43
CA GLU A 800 17.52 21.94 38.92
C GLU A 800 16.67 22.26 40.15
N ARG A 801 15.47 21.69 40.27
CA ARG A 801 14.64 21.82 41.47
C ARG A 801 15.30 21.16 42.69
N LEU A 802 15.96 20.02 42.50
CA LEU A 802 16.72 19.33 43.55
C LEU A 802 18.01 20.07 43.90
N ARG A 803 18.71 20.63 42.91
CA ARG A 803 19.94 21.41 43.14
C ARG A 803 19.69 22.75 43.83
N ARG A 804 18.54 23.39 43.56
CA ARG A 804 18.23 24.75 44.04
C ARG A 804 16.78 24.85 44.56
N PRO A 805 16.39 24.17 45.65
CA PRO A 805 14.99 24.04 46.07
C PRO A 805 14.27 25.35 46.43
N HIS A 806 15.02 26.39 46.80
CA HIS A 806 14.50 27.70 47.24
C HIS A 806 14.95 28.85 46.33
N LEU A 807 15.06 28.62 45.01
CA LEU A 807 15.42 29.68 44.07
C LEU A 807 14.39 30.82 44.12
N ILE A 808 14.84 32.02 44.48
CA ILE A 808 14.00 33.24 44.57
C ILE A 808 13.82 33.82 43.17
N ASP A 809 12.58 34.16 42.81
CA ASP A 809 12.27 34.87 41.56
C ASP A 809 12.61 36.36 41.68
N SER A 810 13.87 36.71 41.41
CA SER A 810 14.34 38.10 41.38
C SER A 810 13.71 38.94 40.26
N ARG A 811 13.01 38.31 39.32
CA ARG A 811 12.45 38.93 38.11
C ARG A 811 10.93 39.02 38.17
N ALA A 812 10.29 38.64 39.28
CA ALA A 812 8.83 38.65 39.44
C ALA A 812 8.19 39.98 39.00
N ASN A 813 8.83 41.11 39.31
CA ASN A 813 8.39 42.49 39.05
C ASN A 813 8.91 43.10 37.74
N ALA A 814 9.46 42.31 36.81
CA ALA A 814 9.91 42.82 35.51
C ALA A 814 8.74 43.37 34.67
N SER A 815 9.04 44.32 33.78
CA SER A 815 8.03 45.05 32.98
C SER A 815 7.13 44.15 32.13
N LEU A 816 5.86 44.53 32.02
CA LEU A 816 4.84 43.85 31.21
C LEU A 816 5.08 43.94 29.69
N LEU A 817 6.01 44.79 29.25
CA LEU A 817 6.42 44.88 27.84
C LEU A 817 7.26 43.66 27.41
N LEU A 818 7.92 42.99 28.35
CA LEU A 818 8.64 41.76 28.09
C LEU A 818 7.65 40.59 27.93
N SER A 819 7.87 39.76 26.93
CA SER A 819 7.21 38.45 26.89
C SER A 819 7.68 37.60 28.06
N THR A 820 6.87 36.62 28.47
CA THR A 820 7.24 35.70 29.57
C THR A 820 8.56 34.99 29.27
N GLY A 821 8.80 34.63 28.01
CA GLY A 821 10.08 34.11 27.55
C GLY A 821 11.25 35.07 27.76
N SER A 822 11.15 36.34 27.36
CA SER A 822 12.26 37.30 27.55
C SER A 822 12.48 37.68 29.01
N LYS A 823 11.43 37.72 29.83
CA LYS A 823 11.53 37.93 31.29
C LYS A 823 12.48 36.93 31.95
N TYR A 824 12.36 35.66 31.62
CA TYR A 824 13.15 34.60 32.26
C TYR A 824 14.39 34.19 31.46
N LEU A 825 14.43 34.29 30.13
CA LEU A 825 15.56 33.83 29.32
C LEU A 825 16.61 34.90 29.02
N PHE A 826 16.25 36.20 29.02
CA PHE A 826 17.25 37.25 28.77
C PHE A 826 18.16 37.48 29.97
N ALA A 827 19.42 37.81 29.68
CA ALA A 827 20.36 38.39 30.61
C ALA A 827 20.01 39.89 30.78
N LEU A 828 19.50 40.25 31.95
CA LEU A 828 19.07 41.61 32.29
C LEU A 828 19.84 42.21 33.47
N ASP A 829 20.70 41.40 34.12
CA ASP A 829 21.34 41.76 35.39
C ASP A 829 22.31 42.95 35.23
N ASP A 830 23.02 42.99 34.09
CA ASP A 830 23.94 44.06 33.69
C ASP A 830 23.23 45.31 33.10
N TRP A 831 21.91 45.25 32.96
CA TRP A 831 21.06 46.31 32.37
C TRP A 831 20.05 46.89 33.38
N ARG A 832 20.30 46.69 34.68
CA ARG A 832 19.53 47.30 35.75
C ARG A 832 20.17 48.62 36.20
N TYR A 833 19.37 49.68 36.24
CA TYR A 833 19.75 50.97 36.83
C TYR A 833 18.69 51.42 37.82
N LYS A 834 19.08 51.67 39.07
CA LYS A 834 18.13 51.91 40.17
C LYS A 834 17.09 50.75 40.20
N ASP A 835 15.79 51.08 40.22
CA ASP A 835 14.67 50.12 40.20
C ASP A 835 14.06 49.86 38.82
N GLY A 836 14.72 50.32 37.74
CA GLY A 836 14.28 50.14 36.36
C GLY A 836 15.19 49.23 35.53
N TYR A 837 14.60 48.47 34.61
CA TYR A 837 15.34 47.69 33.62
C TYR A 837 15.47 48.47 32.31
N TYR A 838 16.63 48.39 31.68
CA TYR A 838 16.87 48.87 30.32
C TYR A 838 17.02 47.67 29.39
N LEU A 839 16.52 47.79 28.16
CA LEU A 839 16.65 46.75 27.15
C LEU A 839 17.36 47.31 25.93
N ASP A 840 18.44 46.68 25.49
CA ASP A 840 19.13 47.11 24.28
C ASP A 840 18.22 46.98 23.04
N LYS A 841 18.41 47.86 22.06
CA LYS A 841 17.53 47.92 20.87
C LYS A 841 17.54 46.62 20.05
N ALA A 842 18.61 45.81 20.10
CA ALA A 842 18.64 44.51 19.40
C ALA A 842 17.83 43.43 20.14
N SER A 843 17.97 43.34 21.48
CA SER A 843 17.13 42.47 22.31
C SER A 843 15.66 42.87 22.28
N ALA A 844 15.37 44.18 22.16
CA ALA A 844 14.02 44.70 21.95
C ALA A 844 13.37 44.10 20.70
N VAL A 845 14.08 44.08 19.56
CA VAL A 845 13.61 43.45 18.32
C VAL A 845 13.31 41.97 18.52
N ILE A 846 14.20 41.20 19.17
CA ILE A 846 13.98 39.76 19.41
C ILE A 846 12.72 39.53 20.26
N THR A 847 12.46 40.35 21.28
CA THR A 847 11.23 40.24 22.08
C THR A 847 10.00 40.91 21.44
N GLY A 848 10.09 41.35 20.18
CA GLY A 848 8.98 41.90 19.40
C GLY A 848 8.62 43.35 19.72
N ILE A 849 9.59 44.13 20.20
CA ILE A 849 9.47 45.55 20.49
C ILE A 849 10.31 46.33 19.48
N LEU A 850 9.64 47.07 18.59
CA LEU A 850 10.29 47.92 17.60
C LEU A 850 10.30 49.37 18.07
N CYS A 851 11.48 50.00 18.07
CA CYS A 851 11.66 51.34 18.62
C CYS A 851 12.22 52.30 17.58
N VAL A 852 11.53 53.42 17.38
CA VAL A 852 11.98 54.51 16.51
C VAL A 852 12.03 55.80 17.32
N GLU A 853 13.17 56.47 17.28
CA GLU A 853 13.37 57.75 17.94
C GLU A 853 13.16 58.88 16.93
N TYR A 854 12.22 59.77 17.22
CA TYR A 854 11.92 60.91 16.37
C TYR A 854 11.61 62.14 17.22
N LYS A 855 12.37 63.24 17.01
CA LYS A 855 12.19 64.54 17.70
C LYS A 855 12.04 64.42 19.23
N HIS A 856 13.01 63.78 19.89
CA HIS A 856 13.07 63.58 21.36
C HIS A 856 11.94 62.73 21.98
N LYS A 857 11.24 61.94 21.15
CA LYS A 857 10.25 60.95 21.58
C LYS A 857 10.64 59.57 21.06
N VAL A 858 10.47 58.54 21.89
CA VAL A 858 10.67 57.15 21.48
C VAL A 858 9.30 56.52 21.26
N TYR A 859 9.01 56.17 20.02
CA TYR A 859 7.83 55.41 19.63
C TYR A 859 8.16 53.92 19.72
N VAL A 860 7.40 53.19 20.52
CA VAL A 860 7.59 51.78 20.80
C VAL A 860 6.39 51.00 20.26
N PHE A 861 6.59 50.24 19.19
CA PHE A 861 5.58 49.33 18.65
C PHE A 861 5.80 47.92 19.21
N ASP A 862 4.83 47.43 19.98
CA ASP A 862 4.83 46.05 20.48
C ASP A 862 4.00 45.17 19.55
N ILE A 863 4.68 44.23 18.89
CA ILE A 863 4.09 43.28 17.94
C ILE A 863 3.14 42.31 18.64
N LYS A 864 3.41 41.98 19.91
CA LYS A 864 2.59 41.05 20.70
C LYS A 864 1.22 41.63 21.00
N LEU A 865 1.17 42.94 21.25
CA LEU A 865 -0.05 43.69 21.56
C LEU A 865 -0.65 44.38 20.34
N TRP A 866 0.10 44.45 19.24
CA TRP A 866 -0.20 45.23 18.04
C TRP A 866 -0.54 46.69 18.36
N ARG A 867 0.24 47.30 19.27
CA ARG A 867 0.02 48.66 19.79
C ARG A 867 1.30 49.48 19.78
N THR A 868 1.16 50.77 19.54
CA THR A 868 2.25 51.75 19.65
C THR A 868 2.11 52.54 20.94
N PHE A 869 3.20 52.64 21.69
CA PHE A 869 3.35 53.44 22.89
C PHE A 869 4.30 54.60 22.62
N GLU A 870 4.09 55.73 23.30
CA GLU A 870 4.99 56.88 23.27
C GLU A 870 5.71 56.97 24.61
N LEU A 871 7.04 56.94 24.59
CA LEU A 871 7.89 57.14 25.76
C LEU A 871 8.59 58.50 25.65
N ALA A 872 8.46 59.33 26.68
CA ALA A 872 9.20 60.57 26.81
C ALA A 872 10.62 60.26 27.34
N VAL A 873 11.65 60.72 26.63
CA VAL A 873 13.05 60.57 27.06
C VAL A 873 13.38 61.70 28.06
N PRO A 874 13.76 61.40 29.32
CA PRO A 874 14.13 62.44 30.28
C PRO A 874 15.39 63.21 29.81
N GLU A 875 15.36 64.54 29.87
CA GLU A 875 16.46 65.42 29.40
C GLU A 875 17.77 65.32 30.22
N THR A 876 17.75 64.70 31.40
CA THR A 876 18.95 64.49 32.23
C THR A 876 18.92 63.13 32.91
N LEU A 877 19.59 62.16 32.30
CA LEU A 877 19.94 60.90 32.95
C LEU A 877 21.34 61.06 33.55
N ASP A 878 21.42 61.38 34.84
CA ASP A 878 22.65 61.36 35.65
C ASP A 878 23.17 59.92 35.82
N LEU A 879 23.55 59.28 34.72
CA LEU A 879 24.04 57.91 34.67
C LEU A 879 25.52 57.86 35.04
N ALA A 880 25.90 56.83 35.80
CA ALA A 880 27.32 56.49 36.00
C ALA A 880 28.01 56.31 34.64
N LYS A 881 29.27 56.72 34.52
CA LYS A 881 30.03 56.84 33.24
C LYS A 881 29.96 55.57 32.35
N GLY A 882 29.91 54.38 32.95
CA GLY A 882 29.81 53.11 32.21
C GLY A 882 28.41 52.73 31.73
N MET A 883 27.36 53.27 32.35
CA MET A 883 25.96 53.02 31.97
C MET A 883 25.38 54.12 31.08
N TYR A 884 25.97 55.32 31.10
CA TYR A 884 25.67 56.40 30.17
C TYR A 884 25.81 55.98 28.69
N ASP A 885 26.87 55.22 28.37
CA ASP A 885 27.09 54.70 27.01
C ASP A 885 26.11 53.57 26.64
N ARG A 886 25.66 52.76 27.61
CA ARG A 886 24.65 51.69 27.41
C ARG A 886 23.25 52.27 27.18
N ALA A 887 22.89 53.29 27.97
CA ALA A 887 21.56 53.88 27.95
C ALA A 887 21.20 54.50 26.59
N LYS A 888 22.17 55.11 25.90
CA LYS A 888 22.00 55.72 24.55
C LYS A 888 21.52 54.72 23.48
N HIS A 889 21.82 53.44 23.66
CA HIS A 889 21.48 52.38 22.71
C HIS A 889 20.41 51.41 23.24
N SER A 890 19.70 51.82 24.30
CA SER A 890 18.67 51.01 24.97
C SER A 890 17.35 51.78 25.15
N ILE A 891 16.30 51.05 25.51
CA ILE A 891 15.00 51.59 25.88
C ILE A 891 14.72 51.32 27.36
N PRO A 892 14.16 52.29 28.11
CA PRO A 892 13.71 52.04 29.47
C PRO A 892 12.44 51.18 29.45
N LEU A 893 12.45 50.09 30.21
CA LEU A 893 11.26 49.28 30.46
C LEU A 893 10.50 49.91 31.64
N VAL A 894 9.38 50.58 31.35
CA VAL A 894 8.56 51.23 32.38
C VAL A 894 7.90 50.15 33.26
N ASN A 895 8.07 50.26 34.58
CA ASN A 895 7.34 49.45 35.56
C ASN A 895 6.02 50.15 35.90
N ASN A 896 4.94 49.37 36.05
CA ASN A 896 3.63 49.90 36.43
C ASN A 896 3.69 50.36 37.90
N PRO A 897 3.27 51.59 38.27
CA PRO A 897 3.18 52.02 39.66
C PRO A 897 1.94 51.38 40.30
N GLY A 898 2.11 50.15 40.78
CA GLY A 898 1.04 49.36 41.37
C GLY A 898 1.51 48.55 42.57
N THR A 899 2.35 49.13 43.44
CA THR A 899 2.57 48.61 44.79
C THR A 899 1.53 49.22 45.72
N MET A 900 0.47 48.44 46.01
CA MET A 900 -0.40 48.68 47.15
C MET A 900 0.36 48.40 48.47
N ALA A 901 0.41 49.45 49.30
CA ALA A 901 0.28 49.48 50.75
C ALA A 901 0.97 48.42 51.63
N SER A 902 1.92 48.89 52.45
CA SER A 902 1.96 48.59 53.89
C SER A 902 2.90 49.57 54.61
N GLU A 903 2.34 50.65 55.18
CA GLU A 903 2.75 51.26 56.44
C GLU A 903 1.65 52.25 56.87
N GLU A 904 0.95 51.86 57.95
CA GLU A 904 -0.17 52.48 58.70
C GLU A 904 -1.51 52.79 57.99
#